data_AF-A0A178K9H3-F1
#
_entry.id   AF-A0A178K9H3-F1
#
_cell.length_a   1.000
_cell.length_b   1.000
_cell.length_c   1.000
_cell.angle_alpha   90.00
_cell.angle_beta   90.00
_cell.angle_gamma   90.00
#
_symmetry.space_group_name_H-M   'P 1'
#
loop_
_entity.id
_entity.type
_entity.pdbx_description
1 polymer ?
#
loop_
_entity_poly.entity_id
_entity_poly.type
_entity_poly.pdbx_seq_one_letter_code
_entity_poly.pdbx_strand_id
1 'polypeptide(L)'
;MKFPMSKLAQVMIPLLSATVVVGCNDSDNNKDAYFDTTNPPKINIVIPDTSGPVAKLKASGKVDEPIKAGDNEAVLYLVEKPVEGAKPNYSDYNLYIWNDDKCGRAKESIVSQAWDKPNNFPTAVDENGPYWRLPLRESRLDCMNIIVRQGANNKITDNIKFDFGQIKDRTGSITAGKSEPFDSREKAFLSLAGIAKAEAHLVDAHTLVWDGAATAKEVRLYLSLASDITPKGKDYQFDNQYIVLSSGAMSADAKKKFPALAGKTAYSIDSKINMRPIIKAELVAMAVDEKGDVIAATKVQPAGSLDNMFAANAQKAELGAMTDGSTTSFRVWSPSAQNIVAVLFNKDKKEFGRLQMRYSEASGVWSVNTDKAPAGTYYRYLVNVVHPVSSKVESYQVTDPYALSLSRNSEYSQVVDLNDPALKPDGWDSLKAPNAQDNPAKFVIYESHVRDFSALDQTVPEQDRGKFTAFTDSDSEPVKHLKALSDSGVTHLHLLPFFDIATINEDPTKVANINDPFSELCAVNKAVTTSRFSNYCVSGLTIAEVLDIERDNDTPTNPVVQELNRYVSATDSFNWGYDPFHYTVPEGSYSTNAEGTQRILETREMIKAVKENIGMNVVMDVVYNHTNAAGPTERTSVLDKIVPWYYNRLDPVTGNVMNSTCCSNTAPEHAMMAKLIKDSLVVWARDYKVDSFRFDLMGHHPLAQIKESLAAVKQVDPNTYFYGEGWNFGEVENDKLFVQATQPHLGGTGIGSFSDRLRDAVRGGGPFDDAGALRTNKGFGNGINDQTEADVVKNALHLADLTRLGMAGNLKTFSFVDSTGTKVMGKDVDYNGQAAGYADDPTEIQNYVSKHDNQTLWDNNQYKAPDATSLDTRVRMQAVSLATAMLGQGVPFTHMGSDLLRSKSMQRDSYDSGDWYNHVDFSYQDNNWNKGLPRKDKDGKNYPTIDEVLNQSGLNAQPAAEEIQQMAAYFQELASLRKAYPLLTLGKGSEVNRRVAFHNTGPKQQQGLIVMSVDNGAGAGIDLDPKKDAVVVAINASSQEKTFTLKDVKGLRVSSFHRTDLAKGAKVSGDTLTIPAWTPVVFVLPRGEQRGTGIPVKA
;
A
#
# COMPACT_ATOMS: atom_id res chain seq x y z
N MET A 1 -47.17 -5.25 61.72
CA MET A 1 -46.11 -4.28 62.11
C MET A 1 -45.33 -3.91 60.87
N LYS A 2 -45.31 -2.62 60.51
CA LYS A 2 -44.50 -2.09 59.41
C LYS A 2 -43.11 -1.73 59.95
N PHE A 3 -42.06 -2.30 59.37
CA PHE A 3 -40.73 -1.69 59.35
C PHE A 3 -40.36 -1.40 57.89
N PRO A 4 -39.93 -0.18 57.53
CA PRO A 4 -39.49 0.12 56.17
C PRO A 4 -38.06 -0.38 55.96
N MET A 5 -37.85 -1.27 55.01
CA MET A 5 -36.50 -1.56 54.51
C MET A 5 -35.94 -0.33 53.79
N SER A 6 -34.66 -0.03 54.06
CA SER A 6 -33.96 1.12 53.48
C SER A 6 -33.74 0.96 51.97
N LYS A 7 -33.64 2.09 51.26
CA LYS A 7 -33.32 2.18 49.82
C LYS A 7 -31.97 1.55 49.43
N LEU A 8 -31.13 1.14 50.39
CA LEU A 8 -29.85 0.46 50.13
C LEU A 8 -30.04 -1.02 49.76
N ALA A 9 -31.19 -1.63 50.11
CA ALA A 9 -31.46 -3.05 49.83
C ALA A 9 -32.06 -3.31 48.43
N GLN A 10 -32.51 -2.28 47.71
CA GLN A 10 -33.06 -2.41 46.35
C GLN A 10 -32.01 -2.22 45.24
N VAL A 11 -30.79 -1.80 45.58
CA VAL A 11 -29.71 -1.55 44.60
C VAL A 11 -28.67 -2.67 44.55
N MET A 12 -28.67 -3.59 45.52
CA MET A 12 -27.64 -4.65 45.66
C MET A 12 -28.08 -6.06 45.20
N ILE A 13 -29.26 -6.21 44.57
CA ILE A 13 -29.82 -7.52 44.15
C ILE A 13 -30.05 -7.61 42.62
N PRO A 14 -29.08 -7.17 41.80
CA PRO A 14 -28.79 -7.90 40.55
C PRO A 14 -27.28 -8.20 40.35
N LEU A 15 -26.49 -8.21 41.42
CA LEU A 15 -25.03 -8.41 41.37
C LEU A 15 -24.53 -9.79 41.85
N LEU A 16 -25.44 -10.78 42.00
CA LEU A 16 -25.11 -12.11 42.54
C LEU A 16 -25.72 -13.28 41.76
N SER A 17 -25.62 -13.24 40.43
CA SER A 17 -25.94 -14.41 39.60
C SER A 17 -25.08 -14.45 38.33
N ALA A 18 -23.78 -14.66 38.51
CA ALA A 18 -22.86 -15.20 37.49
C ALA A 18 -21.51 -15.54 38.14
N THR A 19 -21.50 -16.42 39.12
CA THR A 19 -20.25 -17.02 39.62
C THR A 19 -20.60 -18.41 40.14
N VAL A 20 -19.71 -19.36 39.87
CA VAL A 20 -19.79 -20.81 40.17
C VAL A 20 -20.31 -21.66 39.00
N VAL A 21 -19.40 -21.99 38.09
CA VAL A 21 -18.97 -23.39 37.89
C VAL A 21 -17.46 -23.36 37.70
N VAL A 22 -16.73 -23.36 38.82
CA VAL A 22 -15.34 -23.83 38.86
C VAL A 22 -15.46 -25.29 39.29
N GLY A 23 -15.34 -26.20 38.32
CA GLY A 23 -15.16 -27.61 38.62
C GLY A 23 -13.74 -27.81 39.13
N CYS A 24 -13.59 -27.95 40.44
CA CYS A 24 -12.40 -28.55 41.03
C CYS A 24 -12.26 -29.99 40.52
N ASN A 25 -11.10 -30.31 39.99
CA ASN A 25 -10.58 -31.67 40.05
C ASN A 25 -9.06 -31.59 40.18
N ASP A 26 -8.60 -31.49 41.43
CA ASP A 26 -7.20 -31.69 41.79
C ASP A 26 -7.03 -33.12 42.29
N SER A 27 -6.23 -33.90 41.57
CA SER A 27 -5.13 -34.70 42.13
C SER A 27 -4.50 -35.51 41.00
N ASP A 28 -3.32 -35.12 40.53
CA ASP A 28 -2.14 -36.00 40.56
C ASP A 28 -0.93 -35.32 39.92
N ASN A 29 0.22 -35.51 40.59
CA ASN A 29 1.55 -35.19 40.10
C ASN A 29 1.77 -35.79 38.71
N ASN A 30 1.74 -34.96 37.65
CA ASN A 30 2.31 -35.36 36.38
C ASN A 30 3.02 -34.18 35.70
N LYS A 31 4.27 -34.43 35.33
CA LYS A 31 5.06 -33.54 34.50
C LYS A 31 4.37 -33.47 33.13
N ASP A 32 4.11 -32.24 32.68
CA ASP A 32 3.39 -31.83 31.46
C ASP A 32 1.85 -32.02 31.46
N ALA A 33 1.15 -31.18 32.23
CA ALA A 33 -0.31 -31.15 32.27
C ALA A 33 -0.91 -30.30 31.13
N TYR A 34 -0.93 -30.85 29.91
CA TYR A 34 -1.71 -30.28 28.80
C TYR A 34 -3.21 -30.27 29.15
N PHE A 35 -3.90 -29.14 28.96
CA PHE A 35 -5.34 -29.03 29.21
C PHE A 35 -6.11 -28.65 27.94
N ASP A 36 -7.29 -29.24 27.76
CA ASP A 36 -8.11 -29.02 26.57
C ASP A 36 -9.58 -28.89 26.97
N THR A 37 -10.15 -27.71 26.71
CA THR A 37 -11.56 -27.40 27.00
C THR A 37 -12.43 -27.35 25.74
N THR A 38 -11.90 -27.82 24.61
CA THR A 38 -12.60 -27.77 23.31
C THR A 38 -13.96 -28.43 23.39
N ASN A 39 -14.98 -27.67 23.00
CA ASN A 39 -16.35 -28.12 22.94
C ASN A 39 -17.07 -27.27 21.89
N PRO A 40 -16.93 -27.62 20.60
CA PRO A 40 -17.49 -26.84 19.51
C PRO A 40 -19.00 -26.65 19.68
N PRO A 41 -19.52 -25.42 19.45
CA PRO A 41 -20.96 -25.19 19.58
C PRO A 41 -21.74 -25.95 18.50
N LYS A 42 -22.93 -26.44 18.84
CA LYS A 42 -23.86 -27.00 17.86
C LYS A 42 -24.55 -25.85 17.11
N ILE A 43 -24.47 -25.88 15.78
CA ILE A 43 -25.14 -24.91 14.92
C ILE A 43 -26.46 -25.52 14.44
N ASN A 44 -27.57 -24.93 14.86
CA ASN A 44 -28.90 -25.34 14.44
C ASN A 44 -29.45 -24.32 13.45
N ILE A 45 -29.65 -24.76 12.20
CA ILE A 45 -30.33 -23.96 11.18
C ILE A 45 -31.79 -24.42 11.12
N VAL A 46 -32.71 -23.46 11.25
CA VAL A 46 -34.16 -23.69 11.13
C VAL A 46 -34.68 -22.85 9.98
N ILE A 47 -35.13 -23.52 8.93
CA ILE A 47 -35.73 -22.90 7.74
C ILE A 47 -37.08 -23.59 7.44
N PRO A 48 -38.00 -22.92 6.72
CA PRO A 48 -39.26 -23.53 6.31
C PRO A 48 -39.05 -24.75 5.40
N ASP A 49 -39.95 -25.72 5.47
CA ASP A 49 -40.00 -26.82 4.50
C ASP A 49 -40.26 -26.29 3.09
N THR A 50 -39.61 -26.88 2.10
CA THR A 50 -39.78 -26.54 0.68
C THR A 50 -40.44 -27.69 -0.06
N SER A 51 -41.31 -27.38 -1.03
CA SER A 51 -42.06 -28.38 -1.82
C SER A 51 -41.86 -28.23 -3.33
N GLY A 52 -40.89 -27.43 -3.75
CA GLY A 52 -40.57 -27.21 -5.16
C GLY A 52 -39.82 -28.40 -5.79
N PRO A 53 -39.70 -28.47 -7.12
CA PRO A 53 -38.90 -29.50 -7.77
C PRO A 53 -37.43 -29.40 -7.34
N VAL A 54 -36.78 -30.55 -7.14
CA VAL A 54 -35.33 -30.64 -6.86
C VAL A 54 -34.58 -29.99 -8.02
N ALA A 55 -33.66 -29.05 -7.72
CA ALA A 55 -32.90 -28.39 -8.76
C ALA A 55 -31.95 -29.37 -9.43
N LYS A 56 -31.80 -29.27 -10.76
CA LYS A 56 -30.88 -30.11 -11.53
C LYS A 56 -30.24 -29.35 -12.67
N LEU A 57 -29.01 -29.71 -13.02
CA LEU A 57 -28.39 -29.15 -14.23
C LEU A 57 -29.15 -29.63 -15.47
N LYS A 58 -29.38 -28.71 -16.42
CA LYS A 58 -30.02 -29.01 -17.70
C LYS A 58 -29.07 -29.92 -18.50
N ALA A 59 -29.25 -31.23 -18.39
CA ALA A 59 -28.37 -32.23 -19.03
C ALA A 59 -28.72 -32.41 -20.51
N SER A 60 -27.72 -32.30 -21.39
CA SER A 60 -27.74 -32.82 -22.77
C SER A 60 -27.66 -34.35 -22.82
N GLY A 61 -27.19 -35.00 -21.75
CA GLY A 61 -26.88 -36.42 -21.68
C GLY A 61 -25.76 -36.66 -20.68
N LYS A 62 -25.24 -37.89 -20.61
CA LYS A 62 -24.03 -38.20 -19.82
C LYS A 62 -22.84 -37.45 -20.44
N VAL A 63 -22.07 -36.70 -19.64
CA VAL A 63 -20.86 -36.01 -20.13
C VAL A 63 -19.74 -37.04 -20.31
N ASP A 64 -19.75 -37.70 -21.45
CA ASP A 64 -18.81 -38.76 -21.79
C ASP A 64 -17.54 -38.22 -22.46
N GLU A 65 -16.45 -38.97 -22.31
CA GLU A 65 -15.17 -38.78 -23.00
C GLU A 65 -15.07 -39.83 -24.11
N PRO A 66 -15.61 -39.55 -25.32
CA PRO A 66 -15.73 -40.54 -26.40
C PRO A 66 -14.37 -41.12 -26.85
N ILE A 67 -13.28 -40.39 -26.62
CA ILE A 67 -11.91 -40.87 -26.85
C ILE A 67 -11.00 -40.57 -25.65
N LYS A 68 -10.01 -41.43 -25.45
CA LYS A 68 -8.89 -41.21 -24.53
C LYS A 68 -7.59 -41.10 -25.32
N ALA A 69 -6.60 -40.42 -24.77
CA ALA A 69 -5.29 -40.30 -25.37
C ALA A 69 -4.59 -41.67 -25.42
N GLY A 70 -4.10 -42.05 -26.61
CA GLY A 70 -3.25 -43.22 -26.78
C GLY A 70 -1.78 -42.98 -26.41
N ASP A 71 -0.93 -43.92 -26.80
CA ASP A 71 0.53 -43.75 -26.72
C ASP A 71 0.98 -42.61 -27.63
N ASN A 72 1.79 -41.69 -27.09
CA ASN A 72 2.25 -40.48 -27.79
C ASN A 72 1.13 -39.59 -28.33
N GLU A 73 -0.03 -39.59 -27.69
CA GLU A 73 -1.13 -38.68 -28.00
C GLU A 73 -1.55 -37.89 -26.76
N ALA A 74 -2.20 -36.76 -27.02
CA ALA A 74 -3.03 -36.03 -26.07
C ALA A 74 -4.44 -35.88 -26.66
N VAL A 75 -5.45 -35.75 -25.79
CA VAL A 75 -6.82 -35.43 -26.18
C VAL A 75 -7.23 -34.15 -25.48
N LEU A 76 -7.77 -33.21 -26.26
CA LEU A 76 -8.32 -31.95 -25.76
C LEU A 76 -9.80 -31.88 -26.10
N TYR A 77 -10.65 -31.68 -25.10
CA TYR A 77 -12.07 -31.34 -25.28
C TYR A 77 -12.28 -29.84 -25.07
N LEU A 78 -12.99 -29.16 -25.96
CA LEU A 78 -13.58 -27.86 -25.65
C LEU A 78 -15.03 -28.10 -25.20
N VAL A 79 -15.31 -27.80 -23.94
CA VAL A 79 -16.64 -27.91 -23.36
C VAL A 79 -17.32 -26.54 -23.43
N GLU A 80 -18.53 -26.52 -23.99
CA GLU A 80 -19.36 -25.31 -24.10
C GLU A 80 -20.72 -25.49 -23.44
N LYS A 81 -21.39 -24.38 -23.12
CA LYS A 81 -22.77 -24.43 -22.58
C LYS A 81 -23.74 -24.93 -23.66
N PRO A 82 -24.69 -25.81 -23.33
CA PRO A 82 -25.75 -26.20 -24.26
C PRO A 82 -26.57 -24.98 -24.70
N VAL A 83 -26.64 -24.69 -26.00
CA VAL A 83 -27.49 -23.61 -26.55
C VAL A 83 -28.80 -24.20 -27.03
N GLU A 84 -29.93 -23.66 -26.56
CA GLU A 84 -31.26 -24.15 -26.90
C GLU A 84 -31.62 -23.76 -28.35
N GLY A 85 -31.97 -24.75 -29.18
CA GLY A 85 -32.46 -24.54 -30.54
C GLY A 85 -31.41 -24.26 -31.63
N ALA A 86 -30.12 -24.21 -31.29
CA ALA A 86 -29.03 -24.04 -32.26
C ALA A 86 -27.88 -25.01 -31.98
N LYS A 87 -27.48 -25.82 -32.97
CA LYS A 87 -26.20 -26.54 -32.91
C LYS A 87 -25.10 -25.57 -33.32
N PRO A 88 -24.16 -25.20 -32.43
CA PRO A 88 -23.05 -24.34 -32.82
C PRO A 88 -22.26 -25.01 -33.94
N ASN A 89 -21.89 -24.24 -34.97
CA ASN A 89 -21.06 -24.75 -36.05
C ASN A 89 -19.58 -24.65 -35.66
N TYR A 90 -18.96 -25.79 -35.40
CA TYR A 90 -17.55 -25.89 -35.04
C TYR A 90 -16.61 -26.13 -36.24
N SER A 91 -17.11 -26.05 -37.48
CA SER A 91 -16.31 -26.30 -38.69
C SER A 91 -15.08 -25.40 -38.80
N ASP A 92 -15.19 -24.17 -38.28
CA ASP A 92 -14.15 -23.15 -38.38
C ASP A 92 -13.31 -23.04 -37.11
N TYR A 93 -13.58 -23.89 -36.10
CA TYR A 93 -12.78 -23.96 -34.89
C TYR A 93 -11.46 -24.64 -35.17
N ASN A 94 -10.39 -24.18 -34.55
CA ASN A 94 -9.04 -24.70 -34.80
C ASN A 94 -8.09 -24.37 -33.64
N LEU A 95 -6.92 -25.02 -33.60
CA LEU A 95 -5.92 -24.80 -32.56
C LEU A 95 -4.66 -24.15 -33.13
N TYR A 96 -4.24 -23.05 -32.50
CA TYR A 96 -2.87 -22.56 -32.66
C TYR A 96 -1.98 -23.25 -31.62
N ILE A 97 -0.99 -24.02 -32.09
CA ILE A 97 -0.12 -24.84 -31.24
C ILE A 97 1.34 -24.47 -31.50
N TRP A 98 2.12 -24.28 -30.44
CA TRP A 98 3.56 -24.02 -30.55
C TRP A 98 4.37 -24.77 -29.48
N ASN A 99 5.66 -24.90 -29.74
CA ASN A 99 6.65 -25.36 -28.77
C ASN A 99 7.58 -24.19 -28.43
N ASP A 100 8.00 -24.09 -27.17
CA ASP A 100 9.01 -23.15 -26.68
C ASP A 100 9.97 -23.85 -25.69
N ASP A 101 10.76 -23.07 -24.96
CA ASP A 101 11.72 -23.54 -23.97
C ASP A 101 11.07 -24.09 -22.69
N LYS A 102 9.76 -23.91 -22.51
CA LYS A 102 9.00 -24.33 -21.32
C LYS A 102 8.04 -25.49 -21.61
N CYS A 103 7.47 -25.55 -22.81
CA CYS A 103 6.58 -26.62 -23.26
C CYS A 103 6.90 -27.06 -24.67
N GLY A 104 7.05 -28.38 -24.87
CA GLY A 104 7.69 -28.88 -26.07
C GLY A 104 7.21 -30.23 -26.57
N ARG A 105 6.04 -30.73 -26.16
CA ARG A 105 5.56 -32.06 -26.55
C ARG A 105 4.79 -32.10 -27.88
N ALA A 106 4.40 -30.97 -28.47
CA ALA A 106 3.62 -30.99 -29.71
C ALA A 106 4.48 -31.53 -30.86
N LYS A 107 3.96 -32.50 -31.64
CA LYS A 107 4.64 -33.00 -32.84
C LYS A 107 4.68 -31.92 -33.92
N GLU A 108 5.74 -31.88 -34.71
CA GLU A 108 5.98 -30.87 -35.76
C GLU A 108 4.83 -30.78 -36.77
N SER A 109 4.10 -31.88 -37.01
CA SER A 109 2.95 -31.94 -37.91
C SER A 109 1.75 -31.11 -37.45
N ILE A 110 1.67 -30.76 -36.16
CA ILE A 110 0.58 -29.95 -35.58
C ILE A 110 1.05 -28.58 -35.09
N VAL A 111 2.36 -28.29 -35.11
CA VAL A 111 2.87 -26.96 -34.78
C VAL A 111 2.43 -25.96 -35.85
N SER A 112 1.80 -24.87 -35.44
CA SER A 112 1.25 -23.86 -36.33
C SER A 112 2.35 -23.01 -36.96
N GLN A 113 2.34 -22.92 -38.29
CA GLN A 113 3.39 -22.21 -39.06
C GLN A 113 3.23 -20.69 -39.04
N ALA A 114 2.00 -20.19 -38.99
CA ALA A 114 1.69 -18.77 -38.97
C ALA A 114 0.39 -18.53 -38.19
N TRP A 115 0.28 -17.35 -37.58
CA TRP A 115 -0.93 -16.98 -36.85
C TRP A 115 -2.14 -16.86 -37.77
N ASP A 116 -2.03 -16.21 -38.92
CA ASP A 116 -3.13 -15.95 -39.84
C ASP A 116 -3.61 -17.16 -40.67
N LYS A 117 -3.01 -18.35 -40.49
CA LYS A 117 -3.34 -19.57 -41.23
C LYS A 117 -3.97 -20.62 -40.30
N PRO A 118 -5.31 -20.80 -40.34
CA PRO A 118 -6.00 -21.84 -39.57
C PRO A 118 -5.48 -23.25 -39.90
N ASN A 119 -5.16 -24.02 -38.86
CA ASN A 119 -4.76 -25.43 -38.93
C ASN A 119 -5.20 -26.16 -37.65
N ASN A 120 -5.13 -27.49 -37.61
CA ASN A 120 -5.56 -28.29 -36.44
C ASN A 120 -7.06 -28.14 -36.12
N PHE A 121 -7.92 -28.49 -37.09
CA PHE A 121 -9.38 -28.52 -36.91
C PHE A 121 -9.82 -29.70 -36.01
N PRO A 122 -11.00 -29.62 -35.37
CA PRO A 122 -11.53 -30.67 -34.50
C PRO A 122 -11.47 -32.05 -35.16
N THR A 123 -11.08 -33.06 -34.38
CA THR A 123 -11.15 -34.46 -34.79
C THR A 123 -12.59 -34.90 -34.96
N ALA A 124 -13.47 -34.47 -34.05
CA ALA A 124 -14.91 -34.66 -34.13
C ALA A 124 -15.62 -33.70 -33.17
N VAL A 125 -16.95 -33.72 -33.22
CA VAL A 125 -17.85 -32.85 -32.46
C VAL A 125 -19.01 -33.70 -31.97
N ASP A 126 -19.39 -33.52 -30.72
CA ASP A 126 -20.64 -34.07 -30.17
C ASP A 126 -21.48 -32.96 -29.50
N GLU A 127 -22.50 -33.36 -28.75
CA GLU A 127 -23.42 -32.45 -28.06
C GLU A 127 -22.78 -31.58 -26.97
N ASN A 128 -21.58 -31.93 -26.50
CA ASN A 128 -20.85 -31.23 -25.45
C ASN A 128 -19.65 -30.42 -26.02
N GLY A 129 -19.52 -30.32 -27.34
CA GLY A 129 -18.51 -29.50 -28.03
C GLY A 129 -17.48 -30.28 -28.88
N PRO A 130 -16.53 -29.58 -29.51
CA PRO A 130 -15.49 -30.19 -30.33
C PRO A 130 -14.36 -30.80 -29.49
N TYR A 131 -13.66 -31.77 -30.06
CA TYR A 131 -12.47 -32.35 -29.46
C TYR A 131 -11.40 -32.71 -30.47
N TRP A 132 -10.15 -32.73 -30.00
CA TRP A 132 -8.96 -32.95 -30.80
C TRP A 132 -8.15 -34.13 -30.25
N ARG A 133 -7.64 -34.95 -31.17
CA ARG A 133 -6.55 -35.89 -30.92
C ARG A 133 -5.26 -35.27 -31.44
N LEU A 134 -4.30 -35.09 -30.55
CA LEU A 134 -3.08 -34.32 -30.78
C LEU A 134 -1.86 -35.24 -30.68
N PRO A 135 -1.11 -35.45 -31.78
CA PRO A 135 0.11 -36.25 -31.74
C PRO A 135 1.23 -35.53 -30.97
N LEU A 136 1.93 -36.29 -30.14
CA LEU A 136 3.06 -35.84 -29.33
C LEU A 136 4.39 -36.36 -29.89
N ARG A 137 5.45 -35.59 -29.65
CA ARG A 137 6.85 -36.03 -29.80
C ARG A 137 7.45 -36.35 -28.43
N GLU A 138 8.58 -37.05 -28.42
CA GLU A 138 9.37 -37.21 -27.19
C GLU A 138 10.01 -35.88 -26.79
N SER A 139 9.90 -35.52 -25.52
CA SER A 139 10.51 -34.31 -24.95
C SER A 139 10.57 -34.45 -23.43
N ARG A 140 11.54 -33.76 -22.80
CA ARG A 140 11.61 -33.64 -21.33
C ARG A 140 10.64 -32.59 -20.77
N LEU A 141 10.11 -31.73 -21.62
CA LEU A 141 9.15 -30.68 -21.26
C LEU A 141 7.73 -31.24 -21.43
N ASP A 142 7.10 -31.70 -20.35
CA ASP A 142 5.86 -32.50 -20.37
C ASP A 142 4.57 -31.67 -20.47
N CYS A 143 4.53 -30.76 -21.44
CA CYS A 143 3.36 -29.93 -21.72
C CYS A 143 3.28 -29.47 -23.17
N MET A 144 2.12 -28.93 -23.55
CA MET A 144 1.85 -28.29 -24.84
C MET A 144 1.26 -26.88 -24.65
N ASN A 145 1.60 -25.98 -25.56
CA ASN A 145 0.97 -24.66 -25.63
C ASN A 145 -0.13 -24.62 -26.69
N ILE A 146 -1.31 -24.13 -26.34
CA ILE A 146 -2.51 -24.17 -27.18
C ILE A 146 -3.29 -22.87 -27.05
N ILE A 147 -3.84 -22.38 -28.16
CA ILE A 147 -4.92 -21.38 -28.17
C ILE A 147 -6.07 -21.93 -29.04
N VAL A 148 -7.28 -21.91 -28.51
CA VAL A 148 -8.49 -22.21 -29.30
C VAL A 148 -8.91 -20.98 -30.07
N ARG A 149 -9.23 -21.17 -31.35
CA ARG A 149 -9.64 -20.10 -32.25
C ARG A 149 -10.88 -20.47 -33.04
N GLN A 150 -11.54 -19.45 -33.56
CA GLN A 150 -12.53 -19.55 -34.63
C GLN A 150 -12.02 -18.75 -35.84
N GLY A 151 -11.80 -19.42 -36.97
CA GLY A 151 -11.11 -18.83 -38.11
C GLY A 151 -9.66 -18.41 -37.80
N ALA A 152 -9.15 -17.39 -38.48
CA ALA A 152 -7.74 -16.99 -38.40
C ALA A 152 -7.38 -16.17 -37.16
N ASN A 153 -8.27 -15.27 -36.73
CA ASN A 153 -7.93 -14.21 -35.76
C ASN A 153 -8.82 -14.16 -34.51
N ASN A 154 -9.95 -14.88 -34.47
CA ASN A 154 -10.84 -14.83 -33.30
C ASN A 154 -10.35 -15.82 -32.23
N LYS A 155 -9.76 -15.30 -31.15
CA LYS A 155 -9.34 -16.12 -29.99
C LYS A 155 -10.54 -16.44 -29.12
N ILE A 156 -10.72 -17.72 -28.80
CA ILE A 156 -11.76 -18.23 -27.89
C ILE A 156 -11.20 -18.42 -26.47
N THR A 157 -9.89 -18.67 -26.37
CA THR A 157 -9.17 -18.82 -25.11
C THR A 157 -7.91 -17.93 -25.12
N ASP A 158 -7.37 -17.68 -23.93
CA ASP A 158 -6.00 -17.21 -23.78
C ASP A 158 -5.00 -18.35 -24.06
N ASN A 159 -3.72 -18.08 -23.82
CA ASN A 159 -2.64 -19.07 -23.94
C ASN A 159 -2.83 -20.16 -22.87
N ILE A 160 -3.17 -21.36 -23.30
CA ILE A 160 -3.35 -22.51 -22.42
C ILE A 160 -2.06 -23.31 -22.38
N LYS A 161 -1.58 -23.56 -21.17
CA LYS A 161 -0.54 -24.57 -20.89
C LYS A 161 -1.23 -25.89 -20.55
N PHE A 162 -1.20 -26.84 -21.48
CA PHE A 162 -1.73 -28.18 -21.27
C PHE A 162 -0.64 -29.05 -20.63
N ASP A 163 -0.63 -29.08 -19.29
CA ASP A 163 0.42 -29.70 -18.47
C ASP A 163 0.09 -31.18 -18.15
N PHE A 164 0.90 -32.10 -18.66
CA PHE A 164 0.67 -33.54 -18.48
C PHE A 164 1.12 -34.06 -17.11
N GLY A 165 1.87 -33.26 -16.34
CA GLY A 165 2.08 -33.53 -14.91
C GLY A 165 0.79 -33.38 -14.10
N GLN A 166 -0.09 -32.48 -14.53
CA GLN A 166 -1.42 -32.27 -13.93
C GLN A 166 -2.48 -33.20 -14.54
N ILE A 167 -2.45 -33.38 -15.87
CA ILE A 167 -3.40 -34.22 -16.62
C ILE A 167 -2.71 -35.52 -16.99
N LYS A 168 -2.61 -36.42 -16.00
CA LYS A 168 -1.75 -37.62 -16.07
C LYS A 168 -2.09 -38.58 -17.22
N ASP A 169 -3.36 -38.68 -17.61
CA ASP A 169 -3.80 -39.52 -18.73
C ASP A 169 -3.74 -38.80 -20.08
N ARG A 170 -3.25 -37.55 -20.11
CA ARG A 170 -3.16 -36.65 -21.28
C ARG A 170 -4.49 -36.39 -21.97
N THR A 171 -5.61 -36.69 -21.30
CA THR A 171 -6.96 -36.44 -21.77
C THR A 171 -7.58 -35.38 -20.88
N GLY A 172 -7.69 -34.17 -21.41
CA GLY A 172 -8.14 -33.02 -20.63
C GLY A 172 -9.14 -32.18 -21.40
N SER A 173 -9.73 -31.25 -20.67
CA SER A 173 -10.83 -30.42 -21.15
C SER A 173 -10.58 -28.96 -20.83
N ILE A 174 -11.10 -28.08 -21.66
CA ILE A 174 -11.02 -26.63 -21.49
C ILE A 174 -12.38 -26.03 -21.74
N THR A 175 -12.57 -24.80 -21.28
CA THR A 175 -13.83 -24.06 -21.45
C THR A 175 -13.50 -22.68 -21.99
N ALA A 176 -14.35 -22.13 -22.87
CA ALA A 176 -14.16 -20.77 -23.37
C ALA A 176 -14.01 -19.76 -22.22
N GLY A 177 -13.03 -18.85 -22.32
CA GLY A 177 -12.76 -17.83 -21.30
C GLY A 177 -12.06 -18.31 -20.01
N LYS A 178 -11.59 -19.56 -19.93
CA LYS A 178 -10.68 -20.02 -18.85
C LYS A 178 -9.32 -20.41 -19.43
N SER A 179 -8.26 -20.13 -18.69
CA SER A 179 -6.87 -20.45 -19.04
C SER A 179 -6.39 -21.79 -18.46
N GLU A 180 -7.04 -22.29 -17.42
CA GLU A 180 -6.68 -23.56 -16.78
C GLU A 180 -7.47 -24.74 -17.36
N PRO A 181 -6.77 -25.83 -17.74
CA PRO A 181 -7.42 -27.06 -18.19
C PRO A 181 -7.91 -27.92 -17.02
N PHE A 182 -8.94 -28.72 -17.29
CA PHE A 182 -9.51 -29.72 -16.41
C PHE A 182 -9.03 -31.12 -16.81
N ASP A 183 -8.85 -32.01 -15.83
CA ASP A 183 -8.49 -33.42 -16.03
C ASP A 183 -9.66 -34.30 -16.46
N SER A 184 -10.88 -33.75 -16.55
CA SER A 184 -12.02 -34.44 -17.18
C SER A 184 -13.02 -33.49 -17.81
N ARG A 185 -13.77 -34.02 -18.78
CA ARG A 185 -14.85 -33.30 -19.45
C ARG A 185 -16.01 -32.96 -18.53
N GLU A 186 -16.32 -33.86 -17.60
CA GLU A 186 -17.35 -33.67 -16.57
C GLU A 186 -16.99 -32.48 -15.66
N LYS A 187 -15.75 -32.37 -15.18
CA LYS A 187 -15.33 -31.23 -14.35
C LYS A 187 -15.40 -29.91 -15.09
N ALA A 188 -14.99 -29.88 -16.37
CA ALA A 188 -15.13 -28.72 -17.22
C ALA A 188 -16.61 -28.32 -17.38
N PHE A 189 -17.51 -29.28 -17.62
CA PHE A 189 -18.95 -29.07 -17.69
C PHE A 189 -19.52 -28.51 -16.38
N LEU A 190 -19.18 -29.12 -15.24
CA LEU A 190 -19.62 -28.65 -13.92
C LEU A 190 -19.14 -27.24 -13.63
N SER A 191 -17.95 -26.86 -14.11
CA SER A 191 -17.41 -25.52 -13.95
C SER A 191 -18.12 -24.44 -14.80
N LEU A 192 -18.92 -24.86 -15.80
CA LEU A 192 -19.70 -24.00 -16.70
C LEU A 192 -21.18 -23.98 -16.35
N ALA A 193 -21.77 -25.16 -16.18
CA ALA A 193 -23.21 -25.36 -15.96
C ALA A 193 -23.56 -25.36 -14.47
N GLY A 194 -22.62 -25.68 -13.59
CA GLY A 194 -22.79 -25.67 -12.13
C GLY A 194 -22.64 -24.28 -11.52
N ILE A 195 -22.11 -24.24 -10.29
CA ILE A 195 -21.91 -23.00 -9.54
C ILE A 195 -20.71 -22.26 -10.12
N ALA A 196 -20.93 -21.03 -10.58
CA ALA A 196 -19.89 -20.20 -11.17
C ALA A 196 -19.85 -18.80 -10.54
N LYS A 197 -18.64 -18.26 -10.42
CA LYS A 197 -18.38 -16.89 -9.95
C LYS A 197 -18.97 -16.61 -8.54
N ALA A 198 -19.19 -15.34 -8.19
CA ALA A 198 -19.78 -14.90 -6.94
C ALA A 198 -20.58 -13.60 -7.13
N GLU A 199 -21.57 -13.62 -8.02
CA GLU A 199 -22.29 -12.43 -8.51
C GLU A 199 -23.48 -12.01 -7.61
N ALA A 200 -23.81 -12.82 -6.60
CA ALA A 200 -24.92 -12.54 -5.69
C ALA A 200 -24.40 -11.88 -4.41
N HIS A 201 -25.03 -10.81 -3.96
CA HIS A 201 -24.59 -10.03 -2.81
C HIS A 201 -25.66 -9.99 -1.72
N LEU A 202 -25.33 -10.44 -0.50
CA LEU A 202 -26.16 -10.14 0.67
C LEU A 202 -25.80 -8.76 1.20
N VAL A 203 -26.61 -7.77 0.84
CA VAL A 203 -26.39 -6.36 1.20
C VAL A 203 -26.89 -6.02 2.60
N ASP A 204 -27.80 -6.83 3.14
CA ASP A 204 -28.24 -6.83 4.54
C ASP A 204 -28.68 -8.24 4.96
N ALA A 205 -29.29 -8.40 6.15
CA ALA A 205 -29.76 -9.69 6.63
C ALA A 205 -30.79 -10.36 5.71
N HIS A 206 -31.62 -9.60 5.00
CA HIS A 206 -32.80 -10.14 4.31
C HIS A 206 -32.91 -9.74 2.83
N THR A 207 -31.88 -9.13 2.26
CA THR A 207 -31.87 -8.67 0.87
C THR A 207 -30.67 -9.26 0.12
N LEU A 208 -30.96 -10.04 -0.92
CA LEU A 208 -29.98 -10.55 -1.88
C LEU A 208 -30.08 -9.76 -3.19
N VAL A 209 -28.97 -9.28 -3.73
CA VAL A 209 -28.91 -8.58 -5.02
C VAL A 209 -28.23 -9.46 -6.06
N TRP A 210 -28.90 -9.75 -7.17
CA TRP A 210 -28.37 -10.62 -8.24
C TRP A 210 -29.14 -10.50 -9.57
N ASP A 211 -28.50 -10.04 -10.65
CA ASP A 211 -29.15 -9.89 -11.96
C ASP A 211 -29.23 -11.19 -12.77
N GLY A 212 -28.45 -12.21 -12.42
CA GLY A 212 -28.38 -13.47 -13.17
C GLY A 212 -29.65 -14.32 -13.13
N ALA A 213 -30.67 -13.87 -12.40
CA ALA A 213 -31.94 -14.56 -12.19
C ALA A 213 -33.14 -13.93 -12.94
N ALA A 214 -32.91 -12.98 -13.86
CA ALA A 214 -33.97 -12.20 -14.51
C ALA A 214 -35.08 -13.01 -15.22
N THR A 215 -34.78 -14.23 -15.70
CA THR A 215 -35.73 -15.11 -16.38
C THR A 215 -36.19 -16.29 -15.50
N ALA A 216 -35.82 -16.30 -14.22
CA ALA A 216 -36.10 -17.40 -13.32
C ALA A 216 -37.58 -17.46 -12.93
N LYS A 217 -38.09 -18.69 -12.78
CA LYS A 217 -39.39 -18.89 -12.14
C LYS A 217 -39.28 -18.74 -10.63
N GLU A 218 -38.20 -19.29 -10.06
CA GLU A 218 -37.93 -19.28 -8.64
C GLU A 218 -36.44 -19.01 -8.40
N VAL A 219 -36.14 -18.21 -7.39
CA VAL A 219 -34.78 -17.95 -6.94
C VAL A 219 -34.62 -18.55 -5.55
N ARG A 220 -33.54 -19.29 -5.35
CA ARG A 220 -33.27 -20.08 -4.15
C ARG A 220 -31.93 -19.68 -3.57
N LEU A 221 -31.83 -19.68 -2.24
CA LEU A 221 -30.57 -19.59 -1.51
C LEU A 221 -30.28 -20.95 -0.87
N TYR A 222 -29.39 -21.72 -1.49
CA TYR A 222 -28.92 -23.01 -0.99
C TYR A 222 -27.89 -22.81 0.11
N LEU A 223 -27.90 -23.73 1.09
CA LEU A 223 -26.99 -23.68 2.23
C LEU A 223 -26.47 -25.05 2.66
N SER A 224 -25.19 -25.10 3.06
CA SER A 224 -24.58 -26.30 3.64
C SER A 224 -23.53 -25.96 4.70
N LEU A 225 -23.70 -26.48 5.93
CA LEU A 225 -22.68 -26.39 6.97
C LEU A 225 -21.45 -27.25 6.67
N ALA A 226 -21.61 -28.30 5.86
CA ALA A 226 -20.51 -29.17 5.44
C ALA A 226 -19.74 -28.63 4.23
N SER A 227 -20.22 -27.54 3.60
CA SER A 227 -19.69 -26.98 2.36
C SER A 227 -19.65 -28.01 1.21
N ASP A 228 -20.77 -28.71 1.03
CA ASP A 228 -20.93 -29.80 0.07
C ASP A 228 -22.01 -29.51 -1.00
N ILE A 229 -22.26 -28.23 -1.31
CA ILE A 229 -23.23 -27.85 -2.35
C ILE A 229 -22.61 -28.15 -3.73
N THR A 230 -22.91 -29.35 -4.23
CA THR A 230 -22.44 -29.84 -5.52
C THR A 230 -23.54 -30.70 -6.15
N PRO A 231 -23.68 -30.72 -7.49
CA PRO A 231 -24.66 -31.60 -8.12
C PRO A 231 -24.28 -33.07 -7.92
N LYS A 232 -25.26 -33.91 -7.61
CA LYS A 232 -25.10 -35.34 -7.30
C LYS A 232 -25.89 -36.24 -8.24
N GLY A 233 -25.43 -37.48 -8.38
CA GLY A 233 -26.10 -38.52 -9.17
C GLY A 233 -26.04 -38.28 -10.68
N LYS A 234 -26.68 -39.18 -11.44
CA LYS A 234 -26.64 -39.16 -12.92
C LYS A 234 -27.38 -37.97 -13.54
N ASP A 235 -28.29 -37.36 -12.78
CA ASP A 235 -29.11 -36.23 -13.21
C ASP A 235 -28.58 -34.88 -12.69
N TYR A 236 -27.41 -34.85 -12.05
CA TYR A 236 -26.78 -33.64 -11.51
C TYR A 236 -27.72 -32.80 -10.62
N GLN A 237 -28.36 -33.45 -9.64
CA GLN A 237 -29.34 -32.84 -8.74
C GLN A 237 -28.66 -32.14 -7.55
N PHE A 238 -29.23 -31.02 -7.11
CA PHE A 238 -28.87 -30.33 -5.86
C PHE A 238 -29.92 -30.64 -4.79
N ASP A 239 -29.55 -31.49 -3.83
CA ASP A 239 -30.41 -31.99 -2.76
C ASP A 239 -30.24 -31.27 -1.42
N ASN A 240 -29.33 -30.28 -1.36
CA ASN A 240 -29.10 -29.46 -0.18
C ASN A 240 -30.34 -28.61 0.17
N GLN A 241 -30.46 -28.25 1.44
CA GLN A 241 -31.50 -27.36 1.95
C GLN A 241 -31.39 -25.96 1.31
N TYR A 242 -32.54 -25.31 1.10
CA TYR A 242 -32.59 -23.98 0.50
C TYR A 242 -33.76 -23.14 1.01
N ILE A 243 -33.62 -21.82 0.85
CA ILE A 243 -34.66 -20.83 1.11
C ILE A 243 -35.19 -20.33 -0.23
N VAL A 244 -36.51 -20.29 -0.41
CA VAL A 244 -37.13 -19.64 -1.57
C VAL A 244 -37.16 -18.13 -1.34
N LEU A 245 -36.66 -17.37 -2.32
CA LEU A 245 -36.62 -15.91 -2.28
C LEU A 245 -37.80 -15.32 -3.03
N SER A 246 -38.36 -14.23 -2.53
CA SER A 246 -39.37 -13.43 -3.24
C SER A 246 -38.73 -12.25 -3.94
N SER A 247 -39.42 -11.64 -4.91
CA SER A 247 -39.00 -10.34 -5.44
C SER A 247 -38.93 -9.31 -4.30
N GLY A 248 -37.90 -8.46 -4.34
CA GLY A 248 -37.62 -7.47 -3.31
C GLY A 248 -37.06 -6.17 -3.89
N ALA A 249 -36.64 -5.28 -3.00
CA ALA A 249 -35.96 -4.05 -3.35
C ALA A 249 -34.89 -3.73 -2.30
N MET A 250 -33.76 -3.18 -2.75
CA MET A 250 -32.78 -2.63 -1.82
C MET A 250 -33.38 -1.46 -1.04
N SER A 251 -33.12 -1.42 0.27
CA SER A 251 -33.42 -0.27 1.12
C SER A 251 -32.63 0.98 0.69
N ALA A 252 -33.08 2.16 1.12
CA ALA A 252 -32.37 3.41 0.85
C ALA A 252 -30.95 3.39 1.43
N ASP A 253 -30.80 2.83 2.64
CA ASP A 253 -29.51 2.70 3.31
C ASP A 253 -28.58 1.73 2.57
N ALA A 254 -29.09 0.59 2.09
CA ALA A 254 -28.31 -0.35 1.29
C ALA A 254 -27.85 0.28 -0.04
N LYS A 255 -28.71 1.05 -0.73
CA LYS A 255 -28.31 1.77 -1.96
C LYS A 255 -27.24 2.82 -1.71
N LYS A 256 -27.31 3.52 -0.57
CA LYS A 256 -26.30 4.51 -0.17
C LYS A 256 -24.97 3.84 0.17
N LYS A 257 -25.02 2.69 0.85
CA LYS A 257 -23.82 1.93 1.26
C LYS A 257 -23.16 1.20 0.09
N PHE A 258 -23.94 0.70 -0.86
CA PHE A 258 -23.48 -0.06 -2.02
C PHE A 258 -23.96 0.59 -3.33
N PRO A 259 -23.45 1.79 -3.68
CA PRO A 259 -23.90 2.53 -4.86
C PRO A 259 -23.69 1.75 -6.16
N ALA A 260 -22.60 0.98 -6.27
CA ALA A 260 -22.31 0.13 -7.43
C ALA A 260 -23.30 -1.04 -7.62
N LEU A 261 -24.11 -1.37 -6.61
CA LEU A 261 -25.17 -2.37 -6.68
C LEU A 261 -26.57 -1.72 -6.81
N ALA A 262 -26.67 -0.39 -6.70
CA ALA A 262 -27.94 0.29 -6.79
C ALA A 262 -28.55 0.14 -8.19
N GLY A 263 -29.82 -0.24 -8.24
CA GLY A 263 -30.56 -0.45 -9.50
C GLY A 263 -30.49 -1.88 -10.04
N LYS A 264 -29.66 -2.75 -9.46
CA LYS A 264 -29.68 -4.19 -9.73
C LYS A 264 -30.92 -4.87 -9.15
N THR A 265 -31.22 -6.06 -9.65
CA THR A 265 -32.35 -6.89 -9.23
C THR A 265 -32.16 -7.38 -7.81
N ALA A 266 -33.16 -7.16 -6.95
CA ALA A 266 -33.12 -7.56 -5.56
C ALA A 266 -34.21 -8.59 -5.23
N TYR A 267 -33.88 -9.47 -4.30
CA TYR A 267 -34.75 -10.51 -3.78
C TYR A 267 -34.78 -10.42 -2.26
N SER A 268 -35.94 -10.70 -1.68
CA SER A 268 -36.17 -10.71 -0.25
C SER A 268 -36.13 -12.13 0.30
N ILE A 269 -35.44 -12.29 1.43
CA ILE A 269 -35.51 -13.45 2.32
C ILE A 269 -36.60 -13.15 3.35
N ASP A 270 -37.43 -14.15 3.72
CA ASP A 270 -38.44 -13.94 4.77
C ASP A 270 -37.78 -13.44 6.07
N SER A 271 -38.23 -12.28 6.53
CA SER A 271 -37.80 -11.63 7.78
C SER A 271 -37.88 -12.51 9.04
N LYS A 272 -38.68 -13.60 9.01
CA LYS A 272 -38.77 -14.57 10.11
C LYS A 272 -37.58 -15.54 10.17
N ILE A 273 -36.80 -15.67 9.09
CA ILE A 273 -35.65 -16.57 9.03
C ILE A 273 -34.48 -15.93 9.76
N ASN A 274 -33.94 -16.60 10.77
CA ASN A 274 -32.75 -16.12 11.46
C ASN A 274 -31.49 -16.41 10.62
N MET A 275 -30.90 -15.36 10.04
CA MET A 275 -29.73 -15.48 9.16
C MET A 275 -28.40 -15.63 9.90
N ARG A 276 -28.36 -15.42 11.22
CA ARG A 276 -27.13 -15.56 12.03
C ARG A 276 -26.52 -16.97 12.01
N PRO A 277 -27.26 -18.07 12.21
CA PRO A 277 -26.70 -19.41 12.05
C PRO A 277 -26.44 -19.77 10.57
N ILE A 278 -27.17 -19.17 9.62
CA ILE A 278 -27.04 -19.45 8.18
C ILE A 278 -25.73 -18.89 7.61
N ILE A 279 -25.27 -17.73 8.09
CA ILE A 279 -24.02 -17.10 7.60
C ILE A 279 -22.75 -17.91 7.92
N LYS A 280 -22.88 -18.99 8.69
CA LYS A 280 -21.82 -19.95 9.01
C LYS A 280 -21.73 -21.12 8.02
N ALA A 281 -22.66 -21.20 7.07
CA ALA A 281 -22.74 -22.21 6.02
C ALA A 281 -22.15 -21.69 4.70
N GLU A 282 -21.82 -22.60 3.79
CA GLU A 282 -21.66 -22.29 2.37
C GLU A 282 -23.01 -21.78 1.83
N LEU A 283 -22.99 -20.69 1.06
CA LEU A 283 -24.18 -20.06 0.50
C LEU A 283 -24.07 -19.97 -1.04
N VAL A 284 -25.10 -20.45 -1.72
CA VAL A 284 -25.19 -20.44 -3.19
C VAL A 284 -26.56 -19.91 -3.60
N ALA A 285 -26.58 -18.85 -4.40
CA ALA A 285 -27.80 -18.36 -5.03
C ALA A 285 -28.05 -19.14 -6.33
N MET A 286 -29.28 -19.63 -6.54
CA MET A 286 -29.64 -20.45 -7.68
C MET A 286 -30.98 -20.01 -8.27
N ALA A 287 -30.99 -19.82 -9.57
CA ALA A 287 -32.17 -19.50 -10.38
C ALA A 287 -32.65 -20.76 -11.10
N VAL A 288 -33.92 -21.11 -10.97
CA VAL A 288 -34.50 -22.30 -11.61
C VAL A 288 -35.75 -21.97 -12.41
N ASP A 289 -36.05 -22.80 -13.41
CA ASP A 289 -37.29 -22.76 -14.18
C ASP A 289 -38.44 -23.56 -13.52
N GLU A 290 -39.57 -23.69 -14.22
CA GLU A 290 -40.76 -24.42 -13.72
C GLU A 290 -40.53 -25.92 -13.47
N LYS A 291 -39.51 -26.51 -14.11
CA LYS A 291 -39.16 -27.93 -13.98
C LYS A 291 -38.08 -28.18 -12.94
N GLY A 292 -37.49 -27.11 -12.38
CA GLY A 292 -36.32 -27.18 -11.53
C GLY A 292 -35.00 -27.25 -12.30
N ASP A 293 -34.99 -26.99 -13.61
CA ASP A 293 -33.73 -26.90 -14.36
C ASP A 293 -33.00 -25.62 -13.96
N VAL A 294 -31.71 -25.74 -13.62
CA VAL A 294 -30.87 -24.60 -13.21
C VAL A 294 -30.59 -23.69 -14.40
N ILE A 295 -30.97 -22.43 -14.27
CA ILE A 295 -30.70 -21.35 -15.23
C ILE A 295 -29.33 -20.73 -14.93
N ALA A 296 -29.08 -20.43 -13.65
CA ALA A 296 -27.82 -19.89 -13.16
C ALA A 296 -27.61 -20.29 -11.69
N ALA A 297 -26.35 -20.44 -11.28
CA ALA A 297 -25.97 -20.66 -9.89
C ALA A 297 -24.66 -19.93 -9.60
N THR A 298 -24.59 -19.22 -8.46
CA THR A 298 -23.43 -18.41 -8.11
C THR A 298 -23.17 -18.37 -6.60
N LYS A 299 -21.92 -18.16 -6.19
CA LYS A 299 -21.56 -17.95 -4.78
C LYS A 299 -22.10 -16.60 -4.29
N VAL A 300 -22.23 -16.47 -2.97
CA VAL A 300 -22.80 -15.28 -2.33
C VAL A 300 -21.73 -14.50 -1.56
N GLN A 301 -21.61 -13.21 -1.85
CA GLN A 301 -20.73 -12.29 -1.11
C GLN A 301 -21.46 -11.79 0.17
N PRO A 302 -20.93 -12.04 1.38
CA PRO A 302 -21.70 -11.88 2.62
C PRO A 302 -21.50 -10.54 3.35
N ALA A 303 -20.55 -9.70 2.94
CA ALA A 303 -20.04 -8.60 3.77
C ALA A 303 -21.10 -7.60 4.25
N GLY A 304 -22.06 -7.22 3.40
CA GLY A 304 -23.14 -6.30 3.78
C GLY A 304 -24.05 -6.87 4.87
N SER A 305 -24.38 -8.15 4.78
CA SER A 305 -25.12 -8.89 5.80
C SER A 305 -24.37 -8.96 7.13
N LEU A 306 -23.06 -9.22 7.08
CA LEU A 306 -22.22 -9.26 8.28
C LEU A 306 -22.22 -7.91 9.02
N ASP A 307 -22.08 -6.81 8.28
CA ASP A 307 -22.17 -5.48 8.88
C ASP A 307 -23.55 -5.19 9.47
N ASN A 308 -24.61 -5.46 8.70
CA ASN A 308 -25.98 -5.21 9.11
C ASN A 308 -26.34 -5.97 10.40
N MET A 309 -25.91 -7.23 10.51
CA MET A 309 -26.25 -8.07 11.63
C MET A 309 -25.35 -7.87 12.86
N PHE A 310 -24.06 -7.58 12.69
CA PHE A 310 -23.09 -7.72 13.79
C PHE A 310 -22.33 -6.44 14.12
N ALA A 311 -22.03 -5.58 13.14
CA ALA A 311 -21.03 -4.52 13.30
C ALA A 311 -21.38 -3.53 14.43
N ALA A 312 -22.64 -3.10 14.55
CA ALA A 312 -23.03 -2.11 15.56
C ALA A 312 -22.74 -2.54 17.01
N ASN A 313 -22.77 -3.84 17.30
CA ASN A 313 -22.39 -4.37 18.61
C ASN A 313 -20.91 -4.76 18.66
N ALA A 314 -20.37 -5.33 17.59
CA ALA A 314 -18.95 -5.68 17.49
C ALA A 314 -18.04 -4.45 17.65
N GLN A 315 -18.46 -3.30 17.14
CA GLN A 315 -17.67 -2.07 17.20
C GLN A 315 -17.46 -1.55 18.63
N LYS A 316 -18.35 -1.93 19.56
CA LYS A 316 -18.29 -1.57 20.98
C LYS A 316 -17.38 -2.51 21.78
N ALA A 317 -17.04 -3.67 21.23
CA ALA A 317 -16.14 -4.61 21.87
C ALA A 317 -14.68 -4.18 21.67
N GLU A 318 -13.89 -4.35 22.73
CA GLU A 318 -12.43 -4.41 22.63
C GLU A 318 -12.03 -5.79 22.11
N LEU A 319 -11.07 -5.85 21.20
CA LEU A 319 -10.60 -7.06 20.51
C LEU A 319 -9.11 -7.27 20.78
N GLY A 320 -8.62 -8.49 20.56
CA GLY A 320 -7.23 -8.91 20.82
C GLY A 320 -7.09 -9.81 22.06
N ALA A 321 -5.90 -9.81 22.66
CA ALA A 321 -5.63 -10.39 23.96
C ALA A 321 -5.38 -9.29 25.00
N MET A 322 -6.38 -9.02 25.85
CA MET A 322 -6.28 -8.05 26.94
C MET A 322 -5.90 -8.76 28.23
N THR A 323 -4.89 -8.30 28.95
CA THR A 323 -4.47 -8.88 30.24
C THR A 323 -4.36 -7.82 31.33
N ASP A 324 -4.75 -8.16 32.55
CA ASP A 324 -4.54 -7.34 33.76
C ASP A 324 -3.42 -7.88 34.67
N GLY A 325 -2.61 -8.81 34.14
CA GLY A 325 -1.57 -9.52 34.87
C GLY A 325 -2.05 -10.75 35.65
N SER A 326 -3.36 -10.88 35.90
CA SER A 326 -3.95 -12.04 36.59
C SER A 326 -4.88 -12.86 35.70
N THR A 327 -5.62 -12.19 34.82
CA THR A 327 -6.59 -12.79 33.90
C THR A 327 -6.34 -12.23 32.50
N THR A 328 -6.40 -13.10 31.50
CA THR A 328 -6.35 -12.73 30.09
C THR A 328 -7.70 -12.97 29.44
N SER A 329 -8.22 -11.96 28.75
CA SER A 329 -9.40 -12.01 27.93
C SER A 329 -8.98 -12.06 26.47
N PHE A 330 -9.30 -13.13 25.76
CA PHE A 330 -9.15 -13.22 24.30
C PHE A 330 -10.46 -12.87 23.64
N ARG A 331 -10.45 -12.00 22.63
CA ARG A 331 -11.63 -11.61 21.85
C ARG A 331 -11.30 -11.42 20.38
N VAL A 332 -11.97 -12.18 19.51
CA VAL A 332 -11.80 -12.08 18.06
C VAL A 332 -13.15 -12.01 17.37
N TRP A 333 -13.30 -11.10 16.40
CA TRP A 333 -14.52 -10.98 15.61
C TRP A 333 -14.47 -11.97 14.45
N SER A 334 -15.36 -12.97 14.48
CA SER A 334 -15.49 -13.95 13.41
C SER A 334 -16.92 -14.49 13.33
N PRO A 335 -17.84 -13.69 12.77
CA PRO A 335 -19.28 -14.01 12.78
C PRO A 335 -19.61 -15.28 12.00
N SER A 336 -18.90 -15.57 10.91
CA SER A 336 -19.11 -16.72 10.02
C SER A 336 -18.39 -17.99 10.47
N ALA A 337 -17.45 -17.93 11.43
CA ALA A 337 -16.82 -19.14 11.95
C ALA A 337 -17.84 -20.07 12.60
N GLN A 338 -17.66 -21.36 12.37
CA GLN A 338 -18.39 -22.44 13.03
C GLN A 338 -17.84 -22.70 14.43
N ASN A 339 -16.52 -22.58 14.60
CA ASN A 339 -15.87 -22.75 15.90
C ASN A 339 -14.54 -21.98 15.97
N ILE A 340 -14.23 -21.41 17.13
CA ILE A 340 -12.92 -20.84 17.44
C ILE A 340 -12.41 -21.34 18.79
N VAL A 341 -11.14 -21.70 18.82
CA VAL A 341 -10.41 -22.15 20.01
C VAL A 341 -9.12 -21.32 20.12
N ALA A 342 -8.84 -20.76 21.30
CA ALA A 342 -7.54 -20.16 21.57
C ALA A 342 -6.56 -21.27 21.96
N VAL A 343 -5.50 -21.45 21.18
CA VAL A 343 -4.45 -22.46 21.37
C VAL A 343 -3.24 -21.79 22.00
N LEU A 344 -2.75 -22.32 23.12
CA LEU A 344 -1.68 -21.71 23.92
C LEU A 344 -0.37 -22.47 23.79
N PHE A 345 0.71 -21.71 23.67
CA PHE A 345 2.07 -22.20 23.45
C PHE A 345 3.04 -21.56 24.45
N ASN A 346 4.00 -22.35 24.92
CA ASN A 346 5.07 -21.85 25.77
C ASN A 346 6.16 -21.18 24.93
N LYS A 347 7.23 -20.69 25.58
CA LYS A 347 8.36 -20.03 24.90
C LYS A 347 9.04 -20.88 23.82
N ASP A 348 9.06 -22.21 24.00
CA ASP A 348 9.64 -23.18 23.07
C ASP A 348 8.66 -23.58 21.95
N LYS A 349 7.54 -22.85 21.80
CA LYS A 349 6.46 -23.11 20.83
C LYS A 349 5.81 -24.49 20.97
N LYS A 350 5.89 -25.09 22.15
CA LYS A 350 5.16 -26.31 22.48
C LYS A 350 3.77 -25.93 22.96
N GLU A 351 2.77 -26.55 22.34
CA GLU A 351 1.37 -26.43 22.73
C GLU A 351 1.19 -27.00 24.15
N PHE A 352 0.57 -26.24 25.04
CA PHE A 352 0.28 -26.71 26.40
C PHE A 352 -1.19 -26.59 26.79
N GLY A 353 -2.03 -25.98 25.96
CA GLY A 353 -3.47 -26.07 26.18
C GLY A 353 -4.35 -25.39 25.14
N ARG A 354 -5.64 -25.71 25.23
CA ARG A 354 -6.70 -25.21 24.33
C ARG A 354 -7.91 -24.70 25.11
N LEU A 355 -8.37 -23.52 24.72
CA LEU A 355 -9.47 -22.82 25.34
C LEU A 355 -10.63 -22.64 24.36
N GLN A 356 -11.76 -23.31 24.61
CA GLN A 356 -12.96 -23.11 23.82
C GLN A 356 -13.48 -21.69 24.00
N MET A 357 -13.59 -20.94 22.90
CA MET A 357 -14.16 -19.59 22.94
C MET A 357 -15.68 -19.64 22.86
N ARG A 358 -16.33 -18.67 23.50
CA ARG A 358 -17.79 -18.50 23.51
C ARG A 358 -18.21 -17.47 22.47
N TYR A 359 -19.15 -17.85 21.61
CA TYR A 359 -19.72 -16.98 20.58
C TYR A 359 -20.81 -16.05 21.13
N SER A 360 -20.78 -14.79 20.74
CA SER A 360 -21.83 -13.80 21.02
C SER A 360 -22.71 -13.58 19.79
N GLU A 361 -23.95 -14.09 19.81
CA GLU A 361 -24.93 -13.94 18.71
C GLU A 361 -25.17 -12.47 18.31
N ALA A 362 -25.12 -11.56 19.28
CA ALA A 362 -25.40 -10.14 19.04
C ALA A 362 -24.28 -9.42 18.28
N SER A 363 -23.03 -9.87 18.42
CA SER A 363 -21.84 -9.16 17.93
C SER A 363 -20.98 -9.98 16.97
N GLY A 364 -21.14 -11.30 16.92
CA GLY A 364 -20.25 -12.17 16.16
C GLY A 364 -18.86 -12.34 16.79
N VAL A 365 -18.63 -11.79 17.98
CA VAL A 365 -17.35 -11.89 18.70
C VAL A 365 -17.27 -13.23 19.44
N TRP A 366 -16.14 -13.91 19.30
CA TRP A 366 -15.74 -15.04 20.11
C TRP A 366 -14.91 -14.55 21.28
N SER A 367 -15.14 -15.07 22.48
CA SER A 367 -14.41 -14.64 23.67
C SER A 367 -14.13 -15.75 24.69
N VAL A 368 -13.02 -15.66 25.41
CA VAL A 368 -12.74 -16.46 26.60
C VAL A 368 -11.90 -15.66 27.59
N ASN A 369 -12.25 -15.75 28.88
CA ASN A 369 -11.45 -15.21 29.97
C ASN A 369 -10.76 -16.37 30.68
N THR A 370 -9.48 -16.24 31.00
CA THR A 370 -8.68 -17.34 31.54
C THR A 370 -7.56 -16.83 32.45
N ASP A 371 -7.19 -17.61 33.46
CA ASP A 371 -5.97 -17.47 34.27
C ASP A 371 -4.80 -18.30 33.70
N LYS A 372 -5.04 -19.10 32.66
CA LYS A 372 -4.06 -20.06 32.10
C LYS A 372 -3.13 -19.47 31.02
N ALA A 373 -3.29 -18.19 30.68
CA ALA A 373 -2.51 -17.51 29.67
C ALA A 373 -1.92 -16.20 30.24
N PRO A 374 -0.98 -16.27 31.19
CA PRO A 374 -0.31 -15.06 31.70
C PRO A 374 0.44 -14.32 30.59
N ALA A 375 0.82 -13.07 30.85
CA ALA A 375 1.68 -12.30 29.95
C ALA A 375 2.93 -13.11 29.54
N GLY A 376 3.32 -12.99 28.27
CA GLY A 376 4.38 -13.78 27.65
C GLY A 376 3.92 -15.09 27.01
N THR A 377 2.68 -15.54 27.26
CA THR A 377 2.10 -16.73 26.60
C THR A 377 1.93 -16.48 25.10
N TYR A 378 2.43 -17.39 24.26
CA TYR A 378 2.17 -17.37 22.83
C TYR A 378 0.84 -18.04 22.51
N TYR A 379 0.13 -17.57 21.49
CA TYR A 379 -1.16 -18.12 21.12
C TYR A 379 -1.47 -17.96 19.62
N ARG A 380 -2.41 -18.79 19.17
CA ARG A 380 -3.09 -18.68 17.87
C ARG A 380 -4.56 -19.07 18.04
N TYR A 381 -5.40 -18.64 17.10
CA TYR A 381 -6.78 -19.09 17.00
C TYR A 381 -6.86 -20.27 16.04
N LEU A 382 -7.36 -21.42 16.51
CA LEU A 382 -7.82 -22.50 15.64
C LEU A 382 -9.23 -22.18 15.16
N VAL A 383 -9.35 -21.84 13.88
CA VAL A 383 -10.60 -21.36 13.25
C VAL A 383 -11.16 -22.48 12.37
N ASN A 384 -12.45 -22.80 12.58
CA ASN A 384 -13.23 -23.63 11.67
C ASN A 384 -14.23 -22.74 10.95
N VAL A 385 -14.08 -22.55 9.64
CA VAL A 385 -14.88 -21.58 8.87
C VAL A 385 -15.04 -22.04 7.43
N VAL A 386 -16.19 -21.76 6.82
CA VAL A 386 -16.37 -21.94 5.38
C VAL A 386 -15.59 -20.86 4.65
N HIS A 387 -14.60 -21.24 3.85
CA HIS A 387 -13.86 -20.31 3.02
C HIS A 387 -14.40 -20.33 1.58
N PRO A 388 -15.01 -19.24 1.08
CA PRO A 388 -15.68 -19.26 -0.22
C PRO A 388 -14.75 -19.52 -1.41
N VAL A 389 -13.47 -19.14 -1.34
CA VAL A 389 -12.48 -19.45 -2.39
C VAL A 389 -12.27 -20.95 -2.56
N SER A 390 -12.06 -21.71 -1.47
CA SER A 390 -11.83 -23.15 -1.54
C SER A 390 -13.11 -23.98 -1.60
N SER A 391 -14.28 -23.38 -1.28
CA SER A 391 -15.56 -24.08 -1.12
C SER A 391 -15.44 -25.26 -0.14
N LYS A 392 -14.74 -25.04 0.98
CA LYS A 392 -14.55 -26.01 2.05
C LYS A 392 -14.76 -25.37 3.42
N VAL A 393 -15.12 -26.22 4.40
CA VAL A 393 -14.91 -25.88 5.81
C VAL A 393 -13.41 -26.05 6.10
N GLU A 394 -12.70 -24.93 6.18
CA GLU A 394 -11.29 -24.90 6.51
C GLU A 394 -11.08 -25.03 8.03
N SER A 395 -9.96 -25.64 8.42
CA SER A 395 -9.51 -25.74 9.80
C SER A 395 -8.01 -25.44 9.87
N TYR A 396 -7.67 -24.23 10.31
CA TYR A 396 -6.28 -23.77 10.43
C TYR A 396 -6.06 -22.95 11.70
N GLN A 397 -4.79 -22.81 12.10
CA GLN A 397 -4.38 -21.86 13.13
C GLN A 397 -3.96 -20.54 12.49
N VAL A 398 -4.40 -19.43 13.07
CA VAL A 398 -4.11 -18.06 12.59
C VAL A 398 -3.75 -17.17 13.76
N THR A 399 -2.86 -16.21 13.54
CA THR A 399 -2.49 -15.17 14.50
C THR A 399 -3.62 -14.18 14.73
N ASP A 400 -3.54 -13.38 15.78
CA ASP A 400 -4.52 -12.36 16.12
C ASP A 400 -4.35 -11.10 15.26
N PRO A 401 -5.39 -10.61 14.55
CA PRO A 401 -5.34 -9.33 13.84
C PRO A 401 -5.07 -8.12 14.74
N TYR A 402 -5.40 -8.24 16.03
CA TYR A 402 -5.17 -7.26 17.09
C TYR A 402 -3.97 -7.65 17.97
N ALA A 403 -3.02 -8.44 17.45
CA ALA A 403 -1.78 -8.72 18.15
C ALA A 403 -1.05 -7.42 18.52
N LEU A 404 -0.46 -7.41 19.72
CA LEU A 404 0.40 -6.33 20.23
C LEU A 404 1.85 -6.78 20.44
N SER A 405 2.12 -8.08 20.26
CA SER A 405 3.45 -8.69 20.25
C SER A 405 3.40 -10.03 19.50
N LEU A 406 4.54 -10.44 18.95
CA LEU A 406 4.69 -11.60 18.07
C LEU A 406 5.96 -12.38 18.41
N SER A 407 5.95 -13.68 18.13
CA SER A 407 7.19 -14.45 18.02
C SER A 407 7.98 -14.04 16.77
N ARG A 408 9.22 -14.52 16.65
CA ARG A 408 9.99 -14.39 15.41
C ARG A 408 9.19 -14.87 14.19
N ASN A 409 9.31 -14.12 13.11
CA ASN A 409 8.69 -14.30 11.80
C ASN A 409 7.15 -14.35 11.85
N SER A 410 6.58 -13.79 12.93
CA SER A 410 5.15 -13.58 13.13
C SER A 410 4.32 -14.87 13.08
N GLU A 411 4.93 -15.97 13.54
CA GLU A 411 4.31 -17.30 13.57
C GLU A 411 3.26 -17.48 14.68
N TYR A 412 3.38 -16.72 15.77
CA TYR A 412 2.51 -16.75 16.94
C TYR A 412 2.30 -15.34 17.50
N SER A 413 1.07 -15.01 17.88
CA SER A 413 0.79 -13.82 18.69
C SER A 413 1.20 -14.05 20.14
N GLN A 414 1.48 -12.99 20.88
CA GLN A 414 1.86 -13.08 22.29
C GLN A 414 0.98 -12.19 23.17
N VAL A 415 0.57 -12.71 24.33
CA VAL A 415 -0.15 -11.94 25.35
C VAL A 415 0.82 -10.94 25.97
N VAL A 416 0.49 -9.65 25.89
CA VAL A 416 1.32 -8.57 26.43
C VAL A 416 0.45 -7.45 26.99
N ASP A 417 0.91 -6.80 28.06
CA ASP A 417 0.38 -5.51 28.50
C ASP A 417 1.37 -4.41 28.10
N LEU A 418 1.00 -3.55 27.15
CA LEU A 418 1.86 -2.45 26.71
C LEU A 418 2.13 -1.41 27.82
N ASN A 419 1.39 -1.45 28.93
CA ASN A 419 1.61 -0.58 30.09
C ASN A 419 2.67 -1.11 31.05
N ASP A 420 3.14 -2.35 30.89
CA ASP A 420 4.17 -2.94 31.74
C ASP A 420 5.41 -2.01 31.79
N PRO A 421 5.86 -1.58 32.97
CA PRO A 421 7.05 -0.76 33.12
C PRO A 421 8.31 -1.35 32.48
N ALA A 422 8.43 -2.68 32.39
CA ALA A 422 9.57 -3.34 31.75
C ALA A 422 9.62 -3.12 30.23
N LEU A 423 8.52 -2.67 29.63
CA LEU A 423 8.42 -2.37 28.19
C LEU A 423 8.53 -0.87 27.91
N LYS A 424 8.86 -0.05 28.91
CA LYS A 424 8.96 1.41 28.77
C LYS A 424 10.38 1.84 29.12
N PRO A 425 11.05 2.62 28.25
CA PRO A 425 12.31 3.25 28.66
C PRO A 425 12.05 4.29 29.76
N ASP A 426 13.08 4.59 30.54
CA ASP A 426 13.01 5.59 31.60
C ASP A 426 12.43 6.92 31.08
N GLY A 427 11.46 7.51 31.79
CA GLY A 427 10.83 8.77 31.40
C GLY A 427 9.80 8.68 30.26
N TRP A 428 9.50 7.49 29.72
CA TRP A 428 8.53 7.29 28.63
C TRP A 428 7.19 7.97 28.85
N ASP A 429 6.57 7.76 30.02
CA ASP A 429 5.22 8.26 30.29
C ASP A 429 5.15 9.80 30.24
N SER A 430 6.23 10.49 30.63
CA SER A 430 6.35 11.96 30.55
C SER A 430 6.77 12.50 29.18
N LEU A 431 7.19 11.65 28.24
CA LEU A 431 7.67 12.05 26.91
C LEU A 431 6.65 12.94 26.18
N LYS A 432 7.13 14.05 25.61
CA LYS A 432 6.34 15.04 24.85
C LYS A 432 6.87 15.17 23.42
N ALA A 433 6.02 15.64 22.52
CA ALA A 433 6.45 16.10 21.20
C ALA A 433 7.39 17.31 21.35
N PRO A 434 8.61 17.30 20.76
CA PRO A 434 9.52 18.45 20.82
C PRO A 434 9.03 19.64 19.98
N ASN A 435 8.22 19.38 18.94
CA ASN A 435 7.69 20.42 18.05
C ASN A 435 6.17 20.52 18.16
N ALA A 436 5.66 21.76 18.22
CA ALA A 436 4.24 22.04 18.23
C ALA A 436 3.58 21.64 16.89
N GLN A 437 2.39 21.03 16.97
CA GLN A 437 1.65 20.53 15.81
C GLN A 437 0.39 21.36 15.47
N ASP A 438 0.23 22.53 16.10
CA ASP A 438 -0.93 23.42 15.95
C ASP A 438 -1.03 24.09 14.56
N ASN A 439 0.11 24.24 13.86
CA ASN A 439 0.17 24.73 12.49
C ASN A 439 1.10 23.84 11.64
N PRO A 440 0.55 22.85 10.91
CA PRO A 440 1.33 21.96 10.05
C PRO A 440 2.17 22.67 8.98
N ALA A 441 1.86 23.92 8.61
CA ALA A 441 2.68 24.67 7.65
C ALA A 441 4.11 24.92 8.18
N LYS A 442 4.34 24.86 9.50
CA LYS A 442 5.69 24.94 10.08
C LYS A 442 6.50 23.66 9.93
N PHE A 443 5.87 22.55 9.56
CA PHE A 443 6.57 21.27 9.48
C PHE A 443 7.57 21.29 8.34
N VAL A 444 8.65 20.57 8.56
CA VAL A 444 9.62 20.11 7.57
C VAL A 444 9.81 18.64 7.87
N ILE A 445 9.36 17.80 6.95
CA ILE A 445 9.28 16.34 7.10
C ILE A 445 10.44 15.71 6.34
N TYR A 446 11.18 14.83 7.01
CA TYR A 446 12.29 14.05 6.45
C TYR A 446 11.92 12.56 6.46
N GLU A 447 11.76 11.96 5.30
CA GLU A 447 11.37 10.56 5.11
C GLU A 447 12.58 9.63 5.10
N SER A 448 12.60 8.69 6.03
CA SER A 448 13.70 7.75 6.29
C SER A 448 13.20 6.31 6.36
N HIS A 449 14.14 5.37 6.28
CA HIS A 449 13.93 3.94 6.47
C HIS A 449 14.95 3.43 7.50
N VAL A 450 14.54 2.51 8.37
CA VAL A 450 15.35 2.05 9.51
C VAL A 450 16.70 1.48 9.06
N ARG A 451 16.73 0.72 7.95
CA ARG A 451 18.00 0.19 7.43
C ARG A 451 18.82 1.20 6.68
N ASP A 452 18.21 1.97 5.77
CA ASP A 452 18.90 3.02 5.02
C ASP A 452 19.63 3.99 5.96
N PHE A 453 19.09 4.20 7.16
CA PHE A 453 19.64 5.08 8.19
C PHE A 453 20.97 4.60 8.77
N SER A 454 21.24 3.29 8.87
CA SER A 454 22.36 2.79 9.68
C SER A 454 22.99 1.47 9.26
N ALA A 455 22.41 0.71 8.33
CA ALA A 455 22.82 -0.66 8.01
C ALA A 455 24.30 -0.77 7.59
N LEU A 456 24.84 0.26 6.94
CA LEU A 456 26.21 0.31 6.43
C LEU A 456 27.10 1.32 7.15
N ASP A 457 26.57 2.04 8.14
CA ASP A 457 27.33 3.06 8.86
C ASP A 457 28.30 2.41 9.86
N GLN A 458 29.59 2.67 9.68
CA GLN A 458 30.63 2.03 10.50
C GLN A 458 30.78 2.63 11.90
N THR A 459 30.23 3.83 12.14
CA THR A 459 30.24 4.46 13.47
C THR A 459 29.16 3.90 14.37
N VAL A 460 28.09 3.32 13.80
CA VAL A 460 27.07 2.56 14.54
C VAL A 460 27.65 1.18 14.94
N PRO A 461 27.48 0.73 16.19
CA PRO A 461 27.84 -0.61 16.63
C PRO A 461 27.21 -1.68 15.74
N GLU A 462 27.98 -2.71 15.38
CA GLU A 462 27.57 -3.74 14.41
C GLU A 462 26.20 -4.37 14.71
N GLN A 463 25.93 -4.66 15.99
CA GLN A 463 24.67 -5.26 16.46
C GLN A 463 23.44 -4.34 16.32
N ASP A 464 23.66 -3.02 16.21
CA ASP A 464 22.62 -2.00 16.14
C ASP A 464 22.39 -1.52 14.69
N ARG A 465 23.25 -1.92 13.73
CA ARG A 465 23.12 -1.52 12.32
C ARG A 465 21.82 -2.04 11.70
N GLY A 466 21.04 -1.11 11.16
CA GLY A 466 19.72 -1.38 10.58
C GLY A 466 18.66 -1.76 11.62
N LYS A 467 18.84 -1.34 12.88
CA LYS A 467 17.94 -1.60 14.00
C LYS A 467 17.34 -0.32 14.56
N PHE A 468 16.27 -0.45 15.35
CA PHE A 468 15.68 0.64 16.12
C PHE A 468 16.69 1.28 17.09
N THR A 469 17.58 0.47 17.67
CA THR A 469 18.59 0.91 18.63
C THR A 469 19.65 1.84 18.00
N ALA A 470 19.86 1.84 16.68
CA ALA A 470 20.78 2.76 16.01
C ALA A 470 20.45 4.24 16.28
N PHE A 471 19.17 4.58 16.43
CA PHE A 471 18.73 5.95 16.71
C PHE A 471 19.12 6.44 18.12
N THR A 472 19.51 5.53 19.00
CA THR A 472 19.90 5.85 20.39
C THR A 472 21.37 6.25 20.50
N ASP A 473 22.20 5.92 19.49
CA ASP A 473 23.63 6.21 19.49
C ASP A 473 23.91 7.66 19.05
N SER A 474 23.99 8.57 20.02
CA SER A 474 24.27 9.99 19.79
C SER A 474 25.63 10.28 19.17
N ASP A 475 26.58 9.33 19.25
CA ASP A 475 27.93 9.50 18.73
C ASP A 475 28.08 8.98 17.29
N SER A 476 27.05 8.32 16.75
CA SER A 476 27.01 7.90 15.35
C SER A 476 26.81 9.07 14.38
N GLU A 477 27.43 8.99 13.21
CA GLU A 477 27.26 9.98 12.13
C GLU A 477 25.80 10.17 11.67
N PRO A 478 24.97 9.12 11.47
CA PRO A 478 23.58 9.28 11.09
C PRO A 478 22.75 10.06 12.13
N VAL A 479 22.98 9.82 13.43
CA VAL A 479 22.29 10.58 14.49
C VAL A 479 22.78 12.03 14.57
N LYS A 480 24.09 12.27 14.46
CA LYS A 480 24.64 13.65 14.38
C LYS A 480 24.09 14.40 13.17
N HIS A 481 23.96 13.73 12.04
CA HIS A 481 23.39 14.29 10.83
C HIS A 481 21.92 14.70 11.03
N LEU A 482 21.07 13.80 11.55
CA LEU A 482 19.68 14.15 11.89
C LEU A 482 19.62 15.28 12.92
N LYS A 483 20.50 15.30 13.91
CA LYS A 483 20.57 16.38 14.90
C LYS A 483 20.85 17.74 14.23
N ALA A 484 21.80 17.78 13.31
CA ALA A 484 22.14 19.00 12.56
C ALA A 484 20.97 19.48 11.69
N LEU A 485 20.23 18.55 11.06
CA LEU A 485 19.00 18.86 10.34
C LEU A 485 17.93 19.43 11.28
N SER A 486 17.74 18.83 12.46
CA SER A 486 16.77 19.31 13.45
C SER A 486 17.09 20.72 13.97
N ASP A 487 18.36 20.97 14.31
CA ASP A 487 18.83 22.29 14.77
C ASP A 487 18.56 23.37 13.72
N SER A 488 18.73 23.01 12.45
CA SER A 488 18.47 23.86 11.30
C SER A 488 16.99 24.09 11.02
N GLY A 489 16.09 23.25 11.53
CA GLY A 489 14.64 23.43 11.45
C GLY A 489 13.86 22.29 10.81
N VAL A 490 14.48 21.13 10.59
CA VAL A 490 13.72 19.90 10.31
C VAL A 490 12.99 19.45 11.57
N THR A 491 11.69 19.18 11.44
CA THR A 491 10.81 19.03 12.63
C THR A 491 10.26 17.62 12.82
N HIS A 492 10.19 16.84 11.75
CA HIS A 492 9.50 15.54 11.74
C HIS A 492 10.35 14.52 11.00
N LEU A 493 10.54 13.36 11.63
CA LEU A 493 11.09 12.16 11.01
C LEU A 493 9.92 11.26 10.60
N HIS A 494 9.68 11.14 9.29
CA HIS A 494 8.76 10.15 8.73
C HIS A 494 9.53 8.86 8.55
N LEU A 495 9.11 7.79 9.24
CA LEU A 495 9.67 6.46 9.03
C LEU A 495 8.77 5.66 8.09
N LEU A 496 9.37 5.07 7.05
CA LEU A 496 8.78 3.99 6.27
C LEU A 496 8.25 2.88 7.20
N PRO A 497 7.40 1.97 6.69
CA PRO A 497 6.76 0.92 7.49
C PRO A 497 7.66 0.30 8.56
N PHE A 498 7.28 0.49 9.82
CA PHE A 498 7.89 -0.16 10.98
C PHE A 498 6.87 -0.95 11.82
N PHE A 499 5.65 -1.12 11.30
CA PHE A 499 4.76 -2.20 11.73
C PHE A 499 5.28 -3.54 11.17
N ASP A 500 4.75 -4.66 11.64
CA ASP A 500 5.15 -6.02 11.23
C ASP A 500 4.85 -6.28 9.74
N ILE A 501 5.90 -6.53 8.97
CA ILE A 501 5.87 -6.75 7.52
C ILE A 501 6.12 -8.21 7.15
N ALA A 502 5.64 -8.61 5.98
CA ALA A 502 5.67 -10.00 5.53
C ALA A 502 6.98 -10.43 4.83
N THR A 503 7.73 -9.48 4.29
CA THR A 503 8.69 -9.69 3.19
C THR A 503 10.16 -9.77 3.62
N ILE A 504 10.45 -9.67 4.92
CA ILE A 504 11.76 -9.97 5.50
C ILE A 504 11.64 -11.19 6.41
N ASN A 505 12.58 -12.12 6.30
CA ASN A 505 12.65 -13.22 7.26
C ASN A 505 13.30 -12.73 8.55
N GLU A 506 12.55 -12.73 9.66
CA GLU A 506 13.08 -12.26 10.95
C GLU A 506 14.10 -13.25 11.60
N ASP A 507 14.33 -14.42 11.00
CA ASP A 507 15.39 -15.35 11.43
C ASP A 507 16.74 -14.99 10.78
N PRO A 508 17.72 -14.48 11.55
CA PRO A 508 19.02 -14.09 10.99
C PRO A 508 19.78 -15.28 10.39
N THR A 509 19.43 -16.53 10.72
CA THR A 509 20.06 -17.72 10.10
C THR A 509 19.51 -18.04 8.70
N LYS A 510 18.50 -17.31 8.24
CA LYS A 510 17.86 -17.44 6.93
C LYS A 510 18.16 -16.27 6.00
N VAL A 511 19.02 -15.36 6.45
CA VAL A 511 19.29 -14.08 5.79
C VAL A 511 20.78 -13.94 5.53
N ALA A 512 21.14 -13.32 4.41
CA ALA A 512 22.50 -12.92 4.09
C ALA A 512 22.52 -11.49 3.54
N ASN A 513 23.21 -10.58 4.23
CA ASN A 513 23.34 -9.17 3.88
C ASN A 513 24.67 -8.91 3.17
N ILE A 514 24.80 -7.76 2.51
CA ILE A 514 25.95 -7.52 1.62
C ILE A 514 27.33 -7.54 2.31
N ASN A 515 27.40 -7.29 3.61
CA ASN A 515 28.65 -7.36 4.39
C ASN A 515 29.02 -8.79 4.83
N ASP A 516 28.11 -9.76 4.65
CA ASP A 516 28.36 -11.15 4.99
C ASP A 516 29.25 -11.83 3.94
N PRO A 517 29.98 -12.90 4.30
CA PRO A 517 30.70 -13.74 3.34
C PRO A 517 29.76 -14.27 2.24
N PHE A 518 30.22 -14.31 0.99
CA PHE A 518 29.42 -14.81 -0.14
C PHE A 518 28.96 -16.28 0.06
N SER A 519 29.70 -17.07 0.83
CA SER A 519 29.33 -18.42 1.23
C SER A 519 28.01 -18.49 2.00
N GLU A 520 27.66 -17.45 2.77
CA GLU A 520 26.40 -17.38 3.51
C GLU A 520 25.23 -17.19 2.55
N LEU A 521 25.38 -16.33 1.53
CA LEU A 521 24.39 -16.20 0.45
C LEU A 521 24.15 -17.56 -0.24
N CYS A 522 25.22 -18.32 -0.54
CA CYS A 522 25.08 -19.67 -1.10
C CYS A 522 24.45 -20.68 -0.14
N ALA A 523 24.57 -20.46 1.18
CA ALA A 523 23.96 -21.29 2.20
C ALA A 523 22.44 -21.08 2.25
N VAL A 524 21.99 -19.82 2.29
CA VAL A 524 20.57 -19.45 2.43
C VAL A 524 19.82 -19.44 1.09
N ASN A 525 20.49 -19.11 -0.02
CA ASN A 525 19.91 -19.08 -1.36
C ASN A 525 20.56 -20.12 -2.29
N LYS A 526 19.95 -21.30 -2.39
CA LYS A 526 20.49 -22.41 -3.21
C LYS A 526 20.53 -22.12 -4.71
N ALA A 527 19.72 -21.17 -5.22
CA ALA A 527 19.76 -20.82 -6.64
C ALA A 527 21.12 -20.23 -7.06
N VAL A 528 21.84 -19.60 -6.13
CA VAL A 528 23.19 -19.05 -6.36
C VAL A 528 24.20 -20.15 -6.69
N THR A 529 24.08 -21.32 -6.06
CA THR A 529 25.02 -22.45 -6.26
C THR A 529 24.97 -23.04 -7.67
N THR A 530 23.89 -22.80 -8.41
CA THR A 530 23.72 -23.21 -9.82
C THR A 530 23.84 -22.04 -10.80
N SER A 531 24.08 -20.84 -10.29
CA SER A 531 24.22 -19.61 -11.10
C SER A 531 25.67 -19.44 -11.61
N ARG A 532 25.87 -18.42 -12.47
CA ARG A 532 27.21 -17.96 -12.88
C ARG A 532 28.09 -17.48 -11.72
N PHE A 533 27.49 -17.13 -10.58
CA PHE A 533 28.20 -16.64 -9.39
C PHE A 533 28.65 -17.77 -8.45
N SER A 534 28.38 -19.03 -8.79
CA SER A 534 28.68 -20.19 -7.93
C SER A 534 30.15 -20.32 -7.54
N ASN A 535 31.09 -19.84 -8.36
CA ASN A 535 32.52 -19.83 -8.03
C ASN A 535 32.84 -18.95 -6.81
N TYR A 536 32.03 -17.93 -6.51
CA TYR A 536 32.22 -17.08 -5.34
C TYR A 536 31.77 -17.75 -4.03
N CYS A 537 31.05 -18.86 -4.07
CA CYS A 537 30.68 -19.60 -2.85
C CYS A 537 31.89 -20.07 -2.02
N VAL A 538 33.09 -20.08 -2.62
CA VAL A 538 34.35 -20.47 -1.97
C VAL A 538 35.43 -19.37 -2.02
N SER A 539 35.11 -18.14 -2.44
CA SER A 539 36.10 -17.08 -2.71
C SER A 539 36.67 -16.38 -1.48
N GLY A 540 36.07 -16.57 -0.29
CA GLY A 540 36.43 -15.84 0.92
C GLY A 540 36.04 -14.35 0.91
N LEU A 541 35.42 -13.87 -0.17
CA LEU A 541 34.95 -12.50 -0.34
C LEU A 541 33.58 -12.31 0.32
N THR A 542 33.27 -11.08 0.69
CA THR A 542 31.91 -10.65 1.03
C THR A 542 31.05 -10.48 -0.23
N ILE A 543 29.73 -10.39 -0.06
CA ILE A 543 28.81 -10.13 -1.17
C ILE A 543 29.07 -8.75 -1.79
N ALA A 544 29.32 -7.72 -0.97
CA ALA A 544 29.64 -6.37 -1.42
C ALA A 544 30.92 -6.32 -2.27
N GLU A 545 31.98 -7.02 -1.85
CA GLU A 545 33.21 -7.13 -2.64
C GLU A 545 32.97 -7.79 -4.00
N VAL A 546 32.10 -8.81 -4.07
CA VAL A 546 31.74 -9.44 -5.34
C VAL A 546 30.88 -8.52 -6.21
N LEU A 547 29.93 -7.78 -5.63
CA LEU A 547 29.16 -6.76 -6.36
C LEU A 547 30.07 -5.69 -6.96
N ASP A 548 31.09 -5.23 -6.22
CA ASP A 548 32.10 -4.28 -6.71
C ASP A 548 32.94 -4.88 -7.85
N ILE A 549 33.39 -6.14 -7.73
CA ILE A 549 34.16 -6.83 -8.79
C ILE A 549 33.32 -6.96 -10.08
N GLU A 550 32.05 -7.36 -9.95
CA GLU A 550 31.18 -7.56 -11.10
C GLU A 550 30.77 -6.22 -11.76
N ARG A 551 30.78 -5.10 -11.02
CA ARG A 551 30.46 -3.77 -11.54
C ARG A 551 31.31 -3.39 -12.76
N ASP A 552 32.58 -3.78 -12.80
CA ASP A 552 33.48 -3.48 -13.92
C ASP A 552 33.05 -4.14 -15.24
N ASN A 553 32.21 -5.18 -15.17
CA ASN A 553 31.67 -5.89 -16.33
C ASN A 553 30.19 -5.55 -16.60
N ASP A 554 29.61 -4.62 -15.84
CA ASP A 554 28.21 -4.28 -15.90
C ASP A 554 27.92 -3.37 -17.11
N THR A 555 27.10 -3.88 -18.03
CA THR A 555 26.74 -3.18 -19.28
C THR A 555 25.27 -3.46 -19.62
N PRO A 556 24.62 -2.67 -20.50
CA PRO A 556 23.23 -2.93 -20.89
C PRO A 556 22.97 -4.35 -21.43
N THR A 557 23.98 -5.00 -22.02
CA THR A 557 23.90 -6.38 -22.52
C THR A 557 24.34 -7.43 -21.49
N ASN A 558 25.07 -7.03 -20.44
CA ASN A 558 25.47 -7.86 -19.30
C ASN A 558 25.23 -7.10 -17.97
N PRO A 559 23.97 -6.90 -17.54
CA PRO A 559 23.62 -6.18 -16.31
C PRO A 559 23.83 -7.08 -15.09
N VAL A 560 25.09 -7.44 -14.85
CA VAL A 560 25.52 -8.45 -13.87
C VAL A 560 25.30 -8.03 -12.42
N VAL A 561 25.44 -6.74 -12.09
CA VAL A 561 25.31 -6.29 -10.70
C VAL A 561 23.88 -6.52 -10.21
N GLN A 562 22.89 -6.05 -10.97
CA GLN A 562 21.49 -6.30 -10.61
C GLN A 562 21.12 -7.79 -10.68
N GLU A 563 21.78 -8.57 -11.56
CA GLU A 563 21.56 -10.02 -11.62
C GLU A 563 21.99 -10.69 -10.32
N LEU A 564 23.18 -10.37 -9.80
CA LEU A 564 23.64 -10.84 -8.50
C LEU A 564 22.74 -10.32 -7.38
N ASN A 565 22.41 -9.02 -7.39
CA ASN A 565 21.60 -8.40 -6.37
C ASN A 565 20.18 -9.00 -6.29
N ARG A 566 19.64 -9.57 -7.37
CA ARG A 566 18.37 -10.34 -7.33
C ARG A 566 18.46 -11.62 -6.51
N TYR A 567 19.63 -12.25 -6.44
CA TYR A 567 19.84 -13.36 -5.52
C TYR A 567 19.97 -12.90 -4.08
N VAL A 568 20.63 -11.74 -3.87
CA VAL A 568 20.81 -11.13 -2.55
C VAL A 568 19.46 -10.73 -1.96
N SER A 569 18.73 -9.84 -2.64
CA SER A 569 17.40 -9.32 -2.22
C SER A 569 16.34 -10.39 -1.94
N ALA A 570 16.44 -11.58 -2.57
CA ALA A 570 15.53 -12.67 -2.26
C ALA A 570 15.67 -13.23 -0.82
N THR A 571 16.79 -12.94 -0.14
CA THR A 571 17.16 -13.47 1.17
C THR A 571 17.93 -12.47 2.02
N ASP A 572 17.89 -11.17 1.74
CA ASP A 572 18.56 -10.16 2.57
C ASP A 572 17.59 -9.60 3.63
N SER A 573 18.04 -8.61 4.39
CA SER A 573 17.21 -7.94 5.40
C SER A 573 16.50 -6.70 4.84
N PHE A 574 16.37 -6.53 3.52
CA PHE A 574 15.89 -5.27 2.95
C PHE A 574 14.52 -5.40 2.30
N ASN A 575 13.58 -4.63 2.81
CA ASN A 575 12.37 -4.25 2.08
C ASN A 575 11.90 -2.88 2.57
N TRP A 576 11.20 -2.11 1.74
CA TRP A 576 10.49 -0.92 2.25
C TRP A 576 9.38 -1.25 3.24
N GLY A 577 8.77 -2.43 3.13
CA GLY A 577 7.77 -2.91 4.07
C GLY A 577 6.33 -2.51 3.78
N TYR A 578 6.00 -2.13 2.53
CA TYR A 578 4.61 -1.94 2.09
C TYR A 578 3.89 -3.28 1.89
N ASP A 579 4.07 -4.22 2.84
CA ASP A 579 3.61 -5.60 2.78
C ASP A 579 3.03 -6.02 4.15
N PRO A 580 1.86 -5.49 4.57
CA PRO A 580 1.39 -5.63 5.94
C PRO A 580 1.06 -7.07 6.31
N PHE A 581 1.64 -7.53 7.44
CA PHE A 581 1.28 -8.78 8.07
C PHE A 581 0.48 -8.54 9.35
N HIS A 582 0.97 -7.74 10.30
CA HIS A 582 0.20 -7.27 11.46
C HIS A 582 0.33 -5.75 11.65
N TYR A 583 -0.79 -5.04 11.60
CA TYR A 583 -0.81 -3.58 11.60
C TYR A 583 -0.40 -2.91 12.92
N THR A 584 -0.39 -3.64 14.05
CA THR A 584 -0.27 -3.05 15.40
C THR A 584 0.86 -3.66 16.24
N VAL A 585 1.87 -4.23 15.58
CA VAL A 585 3.10 -4.74 16.22
C VAL A 585 4.29 -4.14 15.51
N PRO A 586 5.37 -3.74 16.20
CA PRO A 586 6.60 -3.32 15.52
C PRO A 586 7.24 -4.45 14.71
N GLU A 587 7.93 -4.09 13.63
CA GLU A 587 8.70 -5.02 12.80
C GLU A 587 9.82 -5.69 13.59
N GLY A 588 9.93 -7.02 13.50
CA GLY A 588 10.91 -7.77 14.28
C GLY A 588 12.31 -7.76 13.68
N SER A 589 12.46 -7.68 12.36
CA SER A 589 13.78 -7.62 11.71
C SER A 589 14.57 -6.34 12.05
N TYR A 590 13.87 -5.27 12.45
CA TYR A 590 14.47 -4.03 12.98
C TYR A 590 14.78 -4.09 14.47
N SER A 591 14.41 -5.16 15.17
CA SER A 591 14.84 -5.39 16.56
C SER A 591 16.14 -6.19 16.62
N THR A 592 16.89 -6.01 17.70
CA THR A 592 18.03 -6.87 18.02
C THR A 592 17.58 -8.30 18.34
N ASN A 593 16.36 -8.48 18.82
CA ASN A 593 15.73 -9.77 19.04
C ASN A 593 14.25 -9.77 18.63
N ALA A 594 13.97 -10.39 17.50
CA ALA A 594 12.62 -10.57 16.99
C ALA A 594 11.73 -11.49 17.87
N GLU A 595 12.28 -12.23 18.84
CA GLU A 595 11.47 -13.15 19.64
C GLU A 595 10.76 -12.44 20.81
N GLY A 596 9.47 -12.10 20.62
CA GLY A 596 8.61 -11.58 21.67
C GLY A 596 8.67 -10.05 21.84
N THR A 597 8.75 -9.60 23.09
CA THR A 597 8.46 -8.20 23.46
C THR A 597 9.63 -7.23 23.33
N GLN A 598 10.86 -7.68 23.04
CA GLN A 598 12.04 -6.79 22.93
C GLN A 598 11.82 -5.67 21.91
N ARG A 599 11.23 -6.01 20.75
CA ARG A 599 10.88 -5.04 19.69
C ARG A 599 10.01 -3.87 20.19
N ILE A 600 9.17 -4.08 21.21
CA ILE A 600 8.31 -3.04 21.78
C ILE A 600 9.15 -1.99 22.51
N LEU A 601 10.09 -2.46 23.34
CA LEU A 601 10.98 -1.59 24.11
C LEU A 601 11.88 -0.80 23.16
N GLU A 602 12.52 -1.46 22.19
CA GLU A 602 13.45 -0.82 21.27
C GLU A 602 12.77 0.21 20.35
N THR A 603 11.53 -0.04 19.90
CA THR A 603 10.76 0.98 19.17
C THR A 603 10.47 2.19 20.05
N ARG A 604 10.15 1.99 21.34
CA ARG A 604 9.94 3.11 22.29
C ARG A 604 11.24 3.87 22.58
N GLU A 605 12.37 3.17 22.68
CA GLU A 605 13.69 3.78 22.84
C GLU A 605 14.06 4.62 21.62
N MET A 606 13.84 4.10 20.40
CA MET A 606 13.99 4.87 19.16
C MET A 606 13.15 6.14 19.18
N ILE A 607 11.83 6.03 19.44
CA ILE A 607 10.92 7.18 19.44
C ILE A 607 11.35 8.20 20.51
N LYS A 608 11.75 7.74 21.69
CA LYS A 608 12.27 8.59 22.76
C LYS A 608 13.55 9.31 22.31
N ALA A 609 14.51 8.61 21.72
CA ALA A 609 15.77 9.19 21.25
C ALA A 609 15.55 10.23 20.14
N VAL A 610 14.66 9.95 19.17
CA VAL A 610 14.28 10.91 18.12
C VAL A 610 13.67 12.19 18.73
N LYS A 611 12.82 12.05 19.75
CA LYS A 611 12.12 13.18 20.36
C LYS A 611 12.99 14.00 21.32
N GLU A 612 13.78 13.35 22.18
CA GLU A 612 14.57 14.03 23.21
C GLU A 612 15.99 14.38 22.76
N ASN A 613 16.68 13.44 22.09
CA ASN A 613 18.08 13.62 21.75
C ASN A 613 18.23 14.34 20.41
N ILE A 614 17.43 13.96 19.40
CA ILE A 614 17.47 14.57 18.06
C ILE A 614 16.61 15.84 18.01
N GLY A 615 15.42 15.83 18.60
CA GLY A 615 14.51 16.98 18.65
C GLY A 615 13.46 17.01 17.53
N MET A 616 13.09 15.84 17.00
CA MET A 616 12.05 15.71 15.98
C MET A 616 10.81 14.98 16.50
N ASN A 617 9.64 15.32 15.96
CA ASN A 617 8.44 14.51 16.08
C ASN A 617 8.57 13.27 15.18
N VAL A 618 7.78 12.22 15.44
CA VAL A 618 7.78 10.97 14.66
C VAL A 618 6.50 10.83 13.85
N VAL A 619 6.63 10.61 12.55
CA VAL A 619 5.54 10.22 11.66
C VAL A 619 5.68 8.75 11.29
N MET A 620 4.58 8.02 11.34
CA MET A 620 4.51 6.63 10.89
C MET A 620 3.85 6.53 9.52
N ASP A 621 4.50 5.83 8.60
CA ASP A 621 3.85 5.34 7.38
C ASP A 621 2.92 4.17 7.71
N VAL A 622 1.65 4.26 7.31
CA VAL A 622 0.64 3.23 7.56
C VAL A 622 -0.01 2.76 6.27
N VAL A 623 -0.16 1.45 6.13
CA VAL A 623 -0.51 0.80 4.85
C VAL A 623 -1.80 -0.01 5.02
N TYR A 624 -2.90 0.68 5.31
CA TYR A 624 -4.18 0.01 5.57
C TYR A 624 -4.97 -0.33 4.31
N ASN A 625 -4.52 0.08 3.13
CA ASN A 625 -5.24 -0.06 1.85
C ASN A 625 -5.18 -1.49 1.26
N HIS A 626 -4.26 -2.32 1.74
CA HIS A 626 -4.15 -3.73 1.38
C HIS A 626 -3.57 -4.60 2.51
N THR A 627 -3.74 -5.91 2.40
CA THR A 627 -2.97 -6.92 3.12
C THR A 627 -1.92 -7.53 2.19
N ASN A 628 -0.84 -8.08 2.73
CA ASN A 628 0.15 -8.78 1.90
C ASN A 628 -0.48 -9.93 1.10
N ALA A 629 -1.37 -10.69 1.72
CA ALA A 629 -2.07 -11.81 1.09
C ALA A 629 -3.53 -11.93 1.59
N ALA A 630 -4.30 -12.74 0.88
CA ALA A 630 -5.65 -13.18 1.22
C ALA A 630 -5.82 -14.67 0.86
N GLY A 631 -7.00 -15.23 1.10
CA GLY A 631 -7.30 -16.63 0.84
C GLY A 631 -6.89 -17.59 1.96
N PRO A 632 -7.20 -18.89 1.81
CA PRO A 632 -7.08 -19.86 2.89
C PRO A 632 -5.68 -20.46 3.05
N THR A 633 -4.79 -20.27 2.07
CA THR A 633 -3.51 -21.01 1.97
C THR A 633 -2.30 -20.17 2.36
N GLU A 634 -2.27 -18.90 1.95
CA GLU A 634 -1.08 -18.06 2.08
C GLU A 634 -0.66 -17.88 3.54
N ARG A 635 0.65 -17.96 3.80
CA ARG A 635 1.21 -17.84 5.17
C ARG A 635 0.75 -16.55 5.85
N THR A 636 0.75 -15.47 5.10
CA THR A 636 0.53 -14.10 5.58
C THR A 636 -0.93 -13.62 5.43
N SER A 637 -1.83 -14.50 4.99
CA SER A 637 -3.27 -14.24 5.04
C SER A 637 -3.78 -14.47 6.47
N VAL A 638 -4.07 -13.38 7.18
CA VAL A 638 -4.61 -13.37 8.56
C VAL A 638 -6.10 -13.03 8.54
N LEU A 639 -6.43 -11.84 8.04
CA LEU A 639 -7.78 -11.30 8.06
C LEU A 639 -8.77 -12.16 7.26
N ASP A 640 -8.41 -12.58 6.04
CA ASP A 640 -9.27 -13.39 5.17
C ASP A 640 -9.40 -14.85 5.66
N LYS A 641 -8.46 -15.34 6.47
CA LYS A 641 -8.63 -16.62 7.19
C LYS A 641 -9.62 -16.52 8.35
N ILE A 642 -9.67 -15.38 9.03
CA ILE A 642 -10.54 -15.22 10.21
C ILE A 642 -11.97 -14.89 9.81
N VAL A 643 -12.16 -13.99 8.84
CA VAL A 643 -13.47 -13.67 8.26
C VAL A 643 -13.35 -13.62 6.74
N PRO A 644 -13.45 -14.78 6.07
CA PRO A 644 -13.34 -14.86 4.62
C PRO A 644 -14.30 -13.91 3.91
N TRP A 645 -13.80 -13.22 2.88
CA TRP A 645 -14.56 -12.30 2.03
C TRP A 645 -15.17 -11.09 2.75
N TYR A 646 -14.61 -10.69 3.89
CA TYR A 646 -15.04 -9.48 4.59
C TYR A 646 -13.98 -8.37 4.59
N TYR A 647 -12.75 -8.62 5.02
CA TYR A 647 -11.77 -7.54 5.17
C TYR A 647 -11.15 -7.08 3.85
N ASN A 648 -11.26 -7.90 2.81
CA ASN A 648 -10.77 -7.60 1.47
C ASN A 648 -11.90 -7.14 0.56
N ARG A 649 -11.56 -6.21 -0.35
CA ARG A 649 -12.49 -5.77 -1.39
C ARG A 649 -12.50 -6.77 -2.52
N LEU A 650 -13.71 -7.11 -2.99
CA LEU A 650 -13.91 -8.17 -3.98
C LEU A 650 -14.43 -7.60 -5.29
N ASP A 651 -14.08 -8.26 -6.38
CA ASP A 651 -14.74 -8.07 -7.66
C ASP A 651 -16.22 -8.48 -7.56
N PRO A 652 -17.15 -7.61 -7.98
CA PRO A 652 -18.58 -7.83 -7.76
C PRO A 652 -19.16 -8.98 -8.58
N VAL A 653 -18.39 -9.54 -9.53
CA VAL A 653 -18.84 -10.62 -10.39
C VAL A 653 -18.17 -11.92 -9.95
N THR A 654 -16.85 -11.94 -9.90
CA THR A 654 -16.04 -13.15 -9.68
C THR A 654 -15.84 -13.49 -8.21
N GLY A 655 -15.89 -12.50 -7.31
CA GLY A 655 -15.52 -12.66 -5.90
C GLY A 655 -14.01 -12.76 -5.67
N ASN A 656 -13.20 -12.53 -6.71
CA ASN A 656 -11.75 -12.43 -6.57
C ASN A 656 -11.40 -11.19 -5.75
N VAL A 657 -10.34 -11.27 -4.94
CA VAL A 657 -9.79 -10.11 -4.26
C VAL A 657 -9.24 -9.14 -5.30
N MET A 658 -9.59 -7.86 -5.16
CA MET A 658 -9.07 -6.79 -6.02
C MET A 658 -7.63 -6.48 -5.66
N ASN A 659 -6.78 -6.23 -6.66
CA ASN A 659 -5.35 -5.99 -6.46
C ASN A 659 -4.82 -4.71 -7.10
N SER A 660 -5.66 -3.67 -7.22
CA SER A 660 -5.25 -2.42 -7.86
C SER A 660 -4.14 -1.69 -7.10
N THR A 661 -4.00 -1.92 -5.79
CA THR A 661 -2.96 -1.28 -4.96
C THR A 661 -1.58 -1.88 -5.17
N CYS A 662 -1.51 -3.18 -5.47
CA CYS A 662 -0.35 -4.05 -5.77
C CYS A 662 -0.62 -5.47 -5.22
N CYS A 663 -1.21 -5.54 -4.04
CA CYS A 663 -1.44 -6.75 -3.24
C CYS A 663 -2.95 -6.94 -2.98
N SER A 664 -3.36 -7.56 -1.88
CA SER A 664 -4.77 -7.89 -1.61
C SER A 664 -5.53 -6.70 -1.01
N ASN A 665 -6.25 -5.92 -1.82
CA ASN A 665 -6.93 -4.69 -1.38
C ASN A 665 -7.85 -4.95 -0.18
N THR A 666 -7.79 -4.09 0.83
CA THR A 666 -8.72 -4.10 1.96
C THR A 666 -10.01 -3.36 1.60
N ALA A 667 -11.05 -3.54 2.43
CA ALA A 667 -12.33 -2.86 2.32
C ALA A 667 -12.60 -1.96 3.55
N PRO A 668 -11.91 -0.81 3.71
CA PRO A 668 -12.15 0.16 4.79
C PRO A 668 -13.58 0.73 4.84
N GLU A 669 -14.39 0.55 3.79
CA GLU A 669 -15.84 0.80 3.79
C GLU A 669 -16.66 -0.18 4.65
N HIS A 670 -16.08 -1.32 5.03
CA HIS A 670 -16.68 -2.28 5.95
C HIS A 670 -16.39 -1.90 7.40
N ALA A 671 -17.41 -1.98 8.24
CA ALA A 671 -17.41 -1.36 9.57
C ALA A 671 -16.33 -1.89 10.54
N MET A 672 -15.97 -3.18 10.44
CA MET A 672 -14.95 -3.80 11.29
C MET A 672 -13.53 -3.67 10.73
N MET A 673 -13.36 -3.46 9.41
CA MET A 673 -12.08 -3.02 8.86
C MET A 673 -11.79 -1.57 9.28
N ALA A 674 -12.79 -0.67 9.15
CA ALA A 674 -12.70 0.71 9.64
C ALA A 674 -12.36 0.77 11.14
N LYS A 675 -12.96 -0.11 11.95
CA LYS A 675 -12.63 -0.22 13.38
C LYS A 675 -11.19 -0.70 13.61
N LEU A 676 -10.73 -1.73 12.90
CA LEU A 676 -9.37 -2.23 13.05
C LEU A 676 -8.35 -1.12 12.77
N ILE A 677 -8.54 -0.36 11.70
CA ILE A 677 -7.67 0.78 11.34
C ILE A 677 -7.65 1.81 12.47
N LYS A 678 -8.83 2.22 12.94
CA LYS A 678 -8.98 3.20 14.01
C LYS A 678 -8.32 2.74 15.31
N ASP A 679 -8.56 1.50 15.72
CA ASP A 679 -8.05 0.94 16.97
C ASP A 679 -6.52 0.77 16.91
N SER A 680 -5.97 0.33 15.78
CA SER A 680 -4.52 0.26 15.53
C SER A 680 -3.86 1.64 15.65
N LEU A 681 -4.40 2.65 14.97
CA LEU A 681 -3.89 4.03 15.04
C LEU A 681 -3.90 4.59 16.47
N VAL A 682 -4.95 4.27 17.25
CA VAL A 682 -5.04 4.66 18.66
C VAL A 682 -3.94 4.03 19.50
N VAL A 683 -3.57 2.76 19.25
CA VAL A 683 -2.43 2.10 19.92
C VAL A 683 -1.11 2.79 19.56
N TRP A 684 -0.85 3.05 18.27
CA TRP A 684 0.36 3.75 17.84
C TRP A 684 0.49 5.15 18.46
N ALA A 685 -0.60 5.91 18.52
CA ALA A 685 -0.61 7.23 19.14
C ALA A 685 -0.47 7.16 20.68
N ARG A 686 -1.19 6.26 21.34
CA ARG A 686 -1.23 6.17 22.82
C ARG A 686 0.02 5.51 23.39
N ASP A 687 0.35 4.33 22.88
CA ASP A 687 1.31 3.41 23.50
C ASP A 687 2.71 3.55 22.92
N TYR A 688 2.83 4.05 21.69
CA TYR A 688 4.10 4.34 21.02
C TYR A 688 4.34 5.85 20.83
N LYS A 689 3.39 6.73 21.20
CA LYS A 689 3.55 8.19 21.15
C LYS A 689 3.97 8.72 19.77
N VAL A 690 3.50 8.06 18.71
CA VAL A 690 3.60 8.54 17.33
C VAL A 690 2.82 9.84 17.20
N ASP A 691 3.44 10.86 16.62
CA ASP A 691 2.91 12.23 16.60
C ASP A 691 1.98 12.48 15.41
N SER A 692 2.20 11.79 14.29
CA SER A 692 1.48 11.97 13.03
C SER A 692 1.49 10.70 12.17
N PHE A 693 0.59 10.61 11.19
CA PHE A 693 0.45 9.43 10.33
C PHE A 693 0.38 9.80 8.84
N ARG A 694 1.15 9.09 8.00
CA ARG A 694 1.02 9.12 6.54
C ARG A 694 0.27 7.88 6.07
N PHE A 695 -0.85 8.06 5.39
CA PHE A 695 -1.63 6.99 4.80
C PHE A 695 -1.16 6.69 3.38
N ASP A 696 -0.62 5.49 3.18
CA ASP A 696 -0.34 4.92 1.88
C ASP A 696 -1.64 4.72 1.08
N LEU A 697 -1.62 5.09 -0.21
CA LEU A 697 -2.76 5.03 -1.13
C LEU A 697 -4.10 5.42 -0.49
N MET A 698 -4.11 6.56 0.22
CA MET A 698 -5.28 7.05 0.97
C MET A 698 -6.54 7.19 0.10
N GLY A 699 -6.41 7.36 -1.22
CA GLY A 699 -7.53 7.35 -2.17
C GLY A 699 -8.36 6.05 -2.19
N HIS A 700 -7.84 4.93 -1.68
CA HIS A 700 -8.55 3.65 -1.51
C HIS A 700 -9.37 3.56 -0.22
N HIS A 701 -9.39 4.64 0.57
CA HIS A 701 -10.18 4.77 1.79
C HIS A 701 -11.38 5.71 1.58
N PRO A 702 -12.54 5.42 2.21
CA PRO A 702 -13.62 6.38 2.32
C PRO A 702 -13.17 7.62 3.09
N LEU A 703 -13.50 8.82 2.60
CA LEU A 703 -13.20 10.07 3.30
C LEU A 703 -13.77 10.10 4.72
N ALA A 704 -14.98 9.55 4.91
CA ALA A 704 -15.60 9.45 6.22
C ALA A 704 -14.77 8.61 7.21
N GLN A 705 -14.21 7.48 6.76
CA GLN A 705 -13.41 6.58 7.59
C GLN A 705 -12.10 7.23 8.03
N ILE A 706 -11.42 7.99 7.15
CA ILE A 706 -10.22 8.75 7.51
C ILE A 706 -10.55 9.83 8.56
N LYS A 707 -11.64 10.59 8.36
CA LYS A 707 -12.07 11.64 9.30
C LYS A 707 -12.45 11.08 10.67
N GLU A 708 -13.15 9.94 10.71
CA GLU A 708 -13.49 9.24 11.96
C GLU A 708 -12.24 8.73 12.68
N SER A 709 -11.27 8.19 11.94
CA SER A 709 -10.00 7.72 12.51
C SER A 709 -9.18 8.88 13.08
N LEU A 710 -9.09 10.01 12.37
CA LEU A 710 -8.44 11.22 12.88
C LEU A 710 -9.12 11.74 14.15
N ALA A 711 -10.46 11.73 14.18
CA ALA A 711 -11.21 12.15 15.35
C ALA A 711 -10.95 11.26 16.57
N ALA A 712 -10.81 9.94 16.37
CA ALA A 712 -10.49 8.99 17.44
C ALA A 712 -9.06 9.19 17.96
N VAL A 713 -8.08 9.33 17.07
CA VAL A 713 -6.68 9.60 17.48
C VAL A 713 -6.57 10.94 18.20
N LYS A 714 -7.32 11.97 17.77
CA LYS A 714 -7.36 13.27 18.45
C LYS A 714 -7.95 13.25 19.86
N GLN A 715 -8.63 12.17 20.27
CA GLN A 715 -9.02 11.98 21.67
C GLN A 715 -7.83 11.56 22.55
N VAL A 716 -6.78 10.99 21.94
CA VAL A 716 -5.53 10.61 22.61
C VAL A 716 -4.51 11.74 22.53
N ASP A 717 -4.26 12.28 21.32
CA ASP A 717 -3.40 13.43 21.08
C ASP A 717 -4.12 14.47 20.20
N PRO A 718 -4.60 15.59 20.78
CA PRO A 718 -5.40 16.58 20.05
C PRO A 718 -4.64 17.25 18.90
N ASN A 719 -3.31 17.18 18.89
CA ASN A 719 -2.49 17.83 17.88
C ASN A 719 -2.03 16.89 16.76
N THR A 720 -2.46 15.62 16.75
CA THR A 720 -2.09 14.70 15.68
C THR A 720 -2.52 15.21 14.30
N TYR A 721 -1.62 15.04 13.33
CA TYR A 721 -1.83 15.39 11.94
C TYR A 721 -1.83 14.15 11.04
N PHE A 722 -2.80 14.08 10.12
CA PHE A 722 -2.90 13.04 9.10
C PHE A 722 -2.61 13.65 7.73
N TYR A 723 -1.87 12.92 6.91
CA TYR A 723 -1.73 13.18 5.48
C TYR A 723 -1.61 11.87 4.71
N GLY A 724 -1.68 11.90 3.39
CA GLY A 724 -1.52 10.68 2.61
C GLY A 724 -1.57 10.86 1.10
N GLU A 725 -1.68 9.74 0.41
CA GLU A 725 -1.72 9.67 -1.05
C GLU A 725 -3.15 9.68 -1.59
N GLY A 726 -3.67 10.87 -1.84
CA GLY A 726 -5.03 11.07 -2.35
C GLY A 726 -5.21 10.80 -3.84
N TRP A 727 -4.55 9.77 -4.40
CA TRP A 727 -4.62 9.43 -5.83
C TRP A 727 -5.98 8.80 -6.21
N ASN A 728 -6.42 9.00 -7.46
CA ASN A 728 -7.70 8.49 -7.95
C ASN A 728 -7.51 7.43 -9.03
N PHE A 729 -7.59 6.14 -8.65
CA PHE A 729 -7.44 5.01 -9.58
C PHE A 729 -8.02 3.71 -9.00
N GLY A 730 -8.06 2.65 -9.81
CA GLY A 730 -8.47 1.32 -9.39
C GLY A 730 -9.99 1.15 -9.33
N GLU A 731 -10.46 0.15 -8.60
CA GLU A 731 -11.89 -0.19 -8.50
C GLU A 731 -12.74 0.84 -7.76
N VAL A 732 -12.09 1.72 -6.98
CA VAL A 732 -12.74 2.78 -6.21
C VAL A 732 -12.91 4.07 -7.01
N GLU A 733 -12.22 4.19 -8.15
CA GLU A 733 -12.05 5.45 -8.89
C GLU A 733 -13.34 6.23 -9.12
N ASN A 734 -13.24 7.56 -9.09
CA ASN A 734 -14.36 8.47 -9.31
C ASN A 734 -15.54 8.19 -8.37
N ASP A 735 -15.23 7.87 -7.11
CA ASP A 735 -16.17 7.55 -6.04
C ASP A 735 -17.12 6.37 -6.34
N LYS A 736 -16.70 5.44 -7.21
CA LYS A 736 -17.55 4.36 -7.70
C LYS A 736 -18.15 3.51 -6.57
N LEU A 737 -17.41 3.32 -5.49
CA LEU A 737 -17.85 2.55 -4.32
C LEU A 737 -18.26 3.43 -3.13
N PHE A 738 -17.58 4.56 -2.95
CA PHE A 738 -17.79 5.51 -1.85
C PHE A 738 -17.06 6.82 -2.19
N VAL A 739 -17.39 7.91 -1.48
CA VAL A 739 -16.60 9.16 -1.59
C VAL A 739 -15.19 8.91 -1.07
N GLN A 740 -14.21 8.94 -1.96
CA GLN A 740 -12.82 8.63 -1.66
C GLN A 740 -12.12 9.79 -0.92
N ALA A 741 -11.09 9.48 -0.14
CA ALA A 741 -10.16 10.46 0.41
C ALA A 741 -9.12 10.93 -0.64
N THR A 742 -9.59 11.42 -1.79
CA THR A 742 -8.76 11.92 -2.89
C THR A 742 -8.43 13.41 -2.74
N GLN A 743 -7.39 13.89 -3.43
CA GLN A 743 -6.96 15.29 -3.41
C GLN A 743 -8.14 16.29 -3.57
N PRO A 744 -9.09 16.15 -4.52
CA PRO A 744 -10.21 17.09 -4.64
C PRO A 744 -11.17 17.09 -3.44
N HIS A 745 -11.31 15.94 -2.75
CA HIS A 745 -12.21 15.79 -1.60
C HIS A 745 -11.57 16.17 -0.26
N LEU A 746 -10.24 16.26 -0.20
CA LEU A 746 -9.51 16.60 1.03
C LEU A 746 -9.47 18.11 1.31
N GLY A 747 -9.65 18.96 0.30
CA GLY A 747 -9.67 20.41 0.50
C GLY A 747 -10.78 20.84 1.47
N GLY A 748 -10.40 21.51 2.56
CA GLY A 748 -11.29 21.96 3.64
C GLY A 748 -11.45 20.96 4.79
N THR A 749 -10.74 19.84 4.78
CA THR A 749 -10.82 18.80 5.82
C THR A 749 -9.73 18.94 6.89
N GLY A 750 -8.65 19.67 6.61
CA GLY A 750 -7.45 19.73 7.45
C GLY A 750 -6.57 18.47 7.41
N ILE A 751 -6.86 17.51 6.52
CA ILE A 751 -6.04 16.33 6.23
C ILE A 751 -5.18 16.64 5.00
N GLY A 752 -3.89 16.32 5.06
CA GLY A 752 -2.97 16.56 3.96
C GLY A 752 -3.04 15.55 2.82
N SER A 753 -2.65 15.99 1.63
CA SER A 753 -2.19 15.09 0.57
C SER A 753 -0.91 15.56 -0.11
N PHE A 754 -0.13 14.59 -0.57
CA PHE A 754 0.97 14.83 -1.50
C PHE A 754 0.48 15.58 -2.75
N SER A 755 1.17 16.65 -3.11
CA SER A 755 0.95 17.38 -4.36
C SER A 755 1.98 16.97 -5.41
N ASP A 756 1.50 16.22 -6.38
CA ASP A 756 2.19 15.83 -7.61
C ASP A 756 2.36 17.01 -8.59
N ARG A 757 1.58 18.09 -8.44
CA ARG A 757 1.62 19.29 -9.32
C ARG A 757 2.99 19.98 -9.28
N LEU A 758 3.44 20.38 -8.09
CA LEU A 758 4.76 21.01 -7.92
C LEU A 758 5.89 20.00 -8.20
N ARG A 759 5.71 18.75 -7.75
CA ARG A 759 6.66 17.67 -7.98
C ARG A 759 7.02 17.55 -9.46
N ASP A 760 6.02 17.37 -10.32
CA ASP A 760 6.22 17.14 -11.75
C ASP A 760 6.66 18.42 -12.48
N ALA A 761 6.15 19.57 -12.04
CA ALA A 761 6.60 20.85 -12.57
C ALA A 761 8.10 21.11 -12.34
N VAL A 762 8.61 20.75 -11.16
CA VAL A 762 10.01 20.98 -10.79
C VAL A 762 10.92 19.88 -11.28
N ARG A 763 10.55 18.60 -11.09
CA ARG A 763 11.34 17.45 -11.55
C ARG A 763 11.31 17.28 -13.06
N GLY A 764 10.21 17.65 -13.72
CA GLY A 764 9.99 17.44 -15.15
C GLY A 764 9.48 16.05 -15.48
N GLY A 765 8.42 15.98 -16.29
CA GLY A 765 7.80 14.72 -16.69
C GLY A 765 6.88 14.15 -15.62
N GLY A 766 6.82 12.83 -15.51
CA GLY A 766 6.02 12.14 -14.50
C GLY A 766 6.51 10.73 -14.18
N PRO A 767 5.89 10.03 -13.21
CA PRO A 767 6.33 8.72 -12.73
C PRO A 767 6.26 7.60 -13.78
N PHE A 768 5.51 7.82 -14.86
CA PHE A 768 5.30 6.86 -15.94
C PHE A 768 6.23 7.06 -17.14
N ASP A 769 7.14 8.04 -17.09
CA ASP A 769 8.13 8.24 -18.14
C ASP A 769 9.08 7.03 -18.23
N ASP A 770 9.42 6.62 -19.45
CA ASP A 770 10.44 5.62 -19.74
C ASP A 770 11.33 6.02 -20.93
N ALA A 771 12.48 5.36 -21.05
CA ALA A 771 13.48 5.55 -22.10
C ALA A 771 13.79 7.04 -22.37
N GLY A 772 13.63 7.50 -23.61
CA GLY A 772 13.95 8.88 -24.01
C GLY A 772 13.11 9.95 -23.28
N ALA A 773 11.89 9.62 -22.84
CA ALA A 773 11.02 10.57 -22.14
C ALA A 773 11.64 11.06 -20.83
N LEU A 774 12.36 10.18 -20.12
CA LEU A 774 13.07 10.52 -18.88
C LEU A 774 14.04 11.69 -19.07
N ARG A 775 14.66 11.79 -20.26
CA ARG A 775 15.63 12.83 -20.62
C ARG A 775 15.00 14.06 -21.27
N THR A 776 13.99 13.88 -22.12
CA THR A 776 13.34 15.00 -22.84
C THR A 776 12.42 15.83 -21.95
N ASN A 777 11.75 15.20 -20.99
CA ASN A 777 10.75 15.86 -20.15
C ASN A 777 11.43 16.63 -19.01
N LYS A 778 12.09 17.74 -19.33
CA LYS A 778 12.78 18.60 -18.36
C LYS A 778 11.78 19.37 -17.51
N GLY A 779 12.19 19.72 -16.30
CA GLY A 779 11.40 20.48 -15.33
C GLY A 779 12.00 21.84 -15.02
N PHE A 780 11.27 22.62 -14.22
CA PHE A 780 11.73 23.91 -13.72
C PHE A 780 13.08 23.79 -12.99
N GLY A 781 13.37 22.66 -12.34
CA GLY A 781 14.59 22.44 -11.56
C GLY A 781 15.83 21.97 -12.35
N ASN A 782 15.70 21.56 -13.62
CA ASN A 782 16.78 20.82 -14.31
C ASN A 782 16.90 21.07 -15.82
N GLY A 783 16.66 22.31 -16.24
CA GLY A 783 17.19 22.81 -17.52
C GLY A 783 16.16 23.11 -18.61
N ILE A 784 14.87 23.22 -18.26
CA ILE A 784 13.85 23.70 -19.22
C ILE A 784 13.87 25.22 -19.43
N ASN A 785 14.62 25.99 -18.62
CA ASN A 785 14.42 27.44 -18.47
C ASN A 785 15.29 28.38 -19.32
N ASP A 786 16.00 27.88 -20.32
CA ASP A 786 16.86 28.69 -21.21
C ASP A 786 16.58 28.35 -22.68
N GLN A 787 15.31 28.25 -23.03
CA GLN A 787 14.86 27.71 -24.33
C GLN A 787 14.39 28.83 -25.25
N THR A 788 14.55 28.62 -26.56
CA THR A 788 14.12 29.55 -27.62
C THR A 788 12.99 29.00 -28.48
N GLU A 789 12.80 27.68 -28.48
CA GLU A 789 11.72 27.02 -29.21
C GLU A 789 10.36 27.30 -28.57
N ALA A 790 9.40 27.81 -29.36
CA ALA A 790 8.16 28.38 -28.85
C ALA A 790 7.34 27.40 -27.99
N ASP A 791 7.22 26.14 -28.40
CA ASP A 791 6.45 25.13 -27.66
C ASP A 791 7.14 24.71 -26.35
N VAL A 792 8.48 24.63 -26.36
CA VAL A 792 9.26 24.34 -25.16
C VAL A 792 9.19 25.50 -24.18
N VAL A 793 9.28 26.75 -24.66
CA VAL A 793 9.10 27.95 -23.84
C VAL A 793 7.70 27.97 -23.24
N LYS A 794 6.66 27.71 -24.03
CA LYS A 794 5.28 27.65 -23.53
C LYS A 794 5.15 26.62 -22.41
N ASN A 795 5.73 25.43 -22.58
CA ASN A 795 5.76 24.41 -21.53
C ASN A 795 6.54 24.88 -20.29
N ALA A 796 7.75 25.43 -20.45
CA ALA A 796 8.55 25.97 -19.35
C ALA A 796 7.80 27.01 -18.52
N LEU A 797 7.09 27.93 -19.18
CA LEU A 797 6.29 28.94 -18.50
C LEU A 797 5.07 28.34 -17.79
N HIS A 798 4.44 27.31 -18.35
CA HIS A 798 3.36 26.58 -17.70
C HIS A 798 3.83 25.83 -16.45
N LEU A 799 4.99 25.14 -16.51
CA LEU A 799 5.59 24.51 -15.33
C LEU A 799 5.96 25.55 -14.26
N ALA A 800 6.35 26.76 -14.65
CA ALA A 800 6.56 27.86 -13.70
C ALA A 800 5.24 28.29 -13.03
N ASP A 801 4.10 28.27 -13.73
CA ASP A 801 2.79 28.56 -13.12
C ASP A 801 2.38 27.49 -12.09
N LEU A 802 2.58 26.21 -12.40
CA LEU A 802 2.37 25.11 -11.44
C LEU A 802 3.30 25.23 -10.23
N THR A 803 4.57 25.60 -10.45
CA THR A 803 5.54 25.81 -9.37
C THR A 803 5.11 26.98 -8.47
N ARG A 804 4.68 28.11 -9.04
CA ARG A 804 4.13 29.26 -8.29
C ARG A 804 2.92 28.84 -7.46
N LEU A 805 1.98 28.12 -8.08
CA LEU A 805 0.77 27.67 -7.40
C LEU A 805 1.11 26.73 -6.24
N GLY A 806 2.02 25.78 -6.43
CA GLY A 806 2.53 24.92 -5.36
C GLY A 806 3.24 25.70 -4.24
N MET A 807 4.06 26.70 -4.58
CA MET A 807 4.69 27.61 -3.62
C MET A 807 3.66 28.45 -2.83
N ALA A 808 2.49 28.72 -3.40
CA ALA A 808 1.36 29.34 -2.70
C ALA A 808 0.45 28.32 -1.99
N GLY A 809 0.90 27.08 -1.79
CA GLY A 809 0.12 26.06 -1.07
C GLY A 809 -0.98 25.42 -1.89
N ASN A 810 -0.86 25.43 -3.23
CA ASN A 810 -1.73 24.74 -4.19
C ASN A 810 -3.25 24.96 -3.98
N LEU A 811 -3.62 26.18 -3.61
CA LEU A 811 -4.97 26.53 -3.20
C LEU A 811 -5.91 26.69 -4.38
N LYS A 812 -7.16 26.22 -4.26
CA LYS A 812 -8.23 26.41 -5.26
C LYS A 812 -8.45 27.89 -5.60
N THR A 813 -8.37 28.74 -4.58
CA THR A 813 -8.80 30.15 -4.63
C THR A 813 -7.65 31.14 -4.79
N PHE A 814 -6.39 30.68 -4.77
CA PHE A 814 -5.25 31.57 -4.96
C PHE A 814 -5.25 32.14 -6.38
N SER A 815 -5.16 33.47 -6.50
CA SER A 815 -5.22 34.14 -7.79
C SER A 815 -3.89 34.78 -8.17
N PHE A 816 -3.48 34.56 -9.41
CA PHE A 816 -2.27 35.15 -9.98
C PHE A 816 -2.42 35.33 -11.50
N VAL A 817 -1.48 36.03 -12.12
CA VAL A 817 -1.40 36.14 -13.58
C VAL A 817 -0.59 34.95 -14.09
N ASP A 818 -1.17 34.14 -14.96
CA ASP A 818 -0.53 32.98 -15.55
C ASP A 818 0.48 33.36 -16.66
N SER A 819 1.09 32.37 -17.29
CA SER A 819 2.00 32.51 -18.41
C SER A 819 1.37 33.08 -19.68
N THR A 820 0.04 33.03 -19.82
CA THR A 820 -0.70 33.64 -20.94
C THR A 820 -1.00 35.12 -20.71
N GLY A 821 -0.85 35.61 -19.48
CA GLY A 821 -1.20 36.97 -19.07
C GLY A 821 -2.63 37.10 -18.55
N THR A 822 -3.30 35.97 -18.32
CA THR A 822 -4.67 35.89 -17.81
C THR A 822 -4.63 35.81 -16.29
N LYS A 823 -5.51 36.55 -15.61
CA LYS A 823 -5.73 36.38 -14.17
C LYS A 823 -6.57 35.12 -13.94
N VAL A 824 -6.00 34.12 -13.30
CA VAL A 824 -6.62 32.82 -13.03
C VAL A 824 -6.71 32.58 -11.54
N MET A 825 -7.54 31.62 -11.11
CA MET A 825 -7.44 30.98 -9.80
C MET A 825 -6.71 29.65 -9.91
N GLY A 826 -6.18 29.12 -8.81
CA GLY A 826 -5.46 27.84 -8.80
C GLY A 826 -6.27 26.68 -9.37
N LYS A 827 -7.59 26.65 -9.14
CA LYS A 827 -8.50 25.65 -9.72
C LYS A 827 -8.65 25.73 -11.26
N ASP A 828 -8.31 26.87 -11.86
CA ASP A 828 -8.42 27.12 -13.30
C ASP A 828 -7.10 26.82 -14.03
N VAL A 829 -6.02 26.54 -13.29
CA VAL A 829 -4.73 26.10 -13.85
C VAL A 829 -4.81 24.62 -14.16
N ASP A 830 -4.45 24.23 -15.38
CA ASP A 830 -4.44 22.83 -15.81
C ASP A 830 -3.24 22.07 -15.24
N TYR A 831 -3.48 20.81 -14.88
CA TYR A 831 -2.45 19.81 -14.65
C TYR A 831 -2.95 18.49 -15.23
N ASN A 832 -2.46 18.13 -16.41
CA ASN A 832 -2.81 16.89 -17.10
C ASN A 832 -4.35 16.70 -17.25
N GLY A 833 -5.07 17.78 -17.58
CA GLY A 833 -6.53 17.75 -17.72
C GLY A 833 -7.32 17.88 -16.42
N GLN A 834 -6.64 18.07 -15.28
CA GLN A 834 -7.27 18.25 -13.97
C GLN A 834 -7.03 19.68 -13.45
N ALA A 835 -7.87 20.13 -12.53
CA ALA A 835 -7.59 21.33 -11.74
C ALA A 835 -6.30 21.13 -10.93
N ALA A 836 -5.33 22.03 -11.10
CA ALA A 836 -4.07 21.97 -10.38
C ALA A 836 -4.28 22.31 -8.88
N GLY A 837 -4.93 23.44 -8.59
CA GLY A 837 -5.22 23.88 -7.22
C GLY A 837 -6.45 23.19 -6.65
N TYR A 838 -6.27 22.45 -5.55
CA TYR A 838 -7.32 21.62 -4.93
C TYR A 838 -7.43 21.77 -3.40
N ALA A 839 -6.56 22.53 -2.73
CA ALA A 839 -6.64 22.73 -1.27
C ALA A 839 -7.40 24.01 -0.89
N ASP A 840 -7.93 24.03 0.34
CA ASP A 840 -8.49 25.23 0.96
C ASP A 840 -7.47 25.90 1.89
N ASP A 841 -6.66 25.13 2.59
CA ASP A 841 -5.55 25.60 3.44
C ASP A 841 -4.20 24.99 2.98
N PRO A 842 -3.07 25.73 3.05
CA PRO A 842 -1.77 25.22 2.63
C PRO A 842 -1.27 24.05 3.49
N THR A 843 -1.82 23.88 4.70
CA THR A 843 -1.56 22.72 5.56
C THR A 843 -2.03 21.42 4.92
N GLU A 844 -2.96 21.46 3.98
CA GLU A 844 -3.50 20.28 3.29
C GLU A 844 -2.59 19.78 2.15
N ILE A 845 -1.43 20.40 1.95
CA ILE A 845 -0.53 20.14 0.84
C ILE A 845 0.84 19.72 1.34
N GLN A 846 1.28 18.53 0.91
CA GLN A 846 2.66 18.06 1.06
C GLN A 846 3.39 18.30 -0.26
N ASN A 847 4.20 19.35 -0.31
CA ASN A 847 5.06 19.65 -1.45
C ASN A 847 6.37 18.86 -1.34
N TYR A 848 6.76 18.20 -2.43
CA TYR A 848 7.97 17.41 -2.49
C TYR A 848 8.52 17.37 -3.91
N VAL A 849 9.82 17.08 -4.01
CA VAL A 849 10.53 16.87 -5.29
C VAL A 849 11.36 15.58 -5.28
N SER A 850 11.31 14.83 -4.19
CA SER A 850 11.84 13.48 -4.04
C SER A 850 11.09 12.76 -2.94
N LYS A 851 10.90 11.45 -3.13
CA LYS A 851 10.32 10.51 -2.16
C LYS A 851 11.06 9.17 -2.32
N HIS A 852 10.77 8.19 -1.47
CA HIS A 852 11.34 6.85 -1.56
C HIS A 852 11.03 6.16 -2.91
N ASP A 853 9.83 6.37 -3.44
CA ASP A 853 9.33 5.86 -4.72
C ASP A 853 9.74 6.76 -5.91
N ASN A 854 9.88 6.13 -7.08
CA ASN A 854 10.47 6.72 -8.27
C ASN A 854 11.97 7.08 -8.08
N GLN A 855 12.59 7.66 -9.11
CA GLN A 855 14.00 8.04 -9.04
C GLN A 855 14.23 9.12 -7.97
N THR A 856 15.39 9.06 -7.32
CA THR A 856 15.87 10.14 -6.44
C THR A 856 15.94 11.47 -7.20
N LEU A 857 15.94 12.60 -6.49
CA LEU A 857 16.11 13.90 -7.14
C LEU A 857 17.46 14.01 -7.88
N TRP A 858 18.54 13.44 -7.33
CA TRP A 858 19.83 13.44 -7.99
C TRP A 858 19.78 12.69 -9.33
N ASP A 859 19.27 11.45 -9.32
CA ASP A 859 19.17 10.62 -10.52
C ASP A 859 18.24 11.25 -11.57
N ASN A 860 17.11 11.80 -11.13
CA ASN A 860 16.19 12.54 -11.99
C ASN A 860 16.87 13.73 -12.66
N ASN A 861 17.70 14.48 -11.92
CA ASN A 861 18.46 15.58 -12.48
C ASN A 861 19.51 15.10 -13.49
N GLN A 862 20.15 13.95 -13.25
CA GLN A 862 21.15 13.41 -14.19
C GLN A 862 20.53 12.97 -15.52
N TYR A 863 19.31 12.43 -15.52
CA TYR A 863 18.59 12.16 -16.75
C TYR A 863 18.38 13.41 -17.61
N LYS A 864 18.09 14.56 -16.98
CA LYS A 864 17.49 15.74 -17.63
C LYS A 864 18.48 16.89 -17.88
N ALA A 865 19.51 17.01 -17.06
CA ALA A 865 20.53 18.03 -17.20
C ALA A 865 21.32 17.83 -18.51
N PRO A 866 21.67 18.90 -19.24
CA PRO A 866 22.61 18.81 -20.37
C PRO A 866 23.95 18.19 -19.94
N ASP A 867 24.57 17.36 -20.78
CA ASP A 867 25.77 16.59 -20.40
C ASP A 867 26.94 17.46 -19.93
N ALA A 868 27.15 18.59 -20.60
CA ALA A 868 28.22 19.55 -20.30
C ALA A 868 27.94 20.39 -19.03
N THR A 869 26.82 20.19 -18.34
CA THR A 869 26.51 20.88 -17.08
C THR A 869 27.53 20.48 -16.02
N SER A 870 28.20 21.46 -15.42
CA SER A 870 29.20 21.22 -14.38
C SER A 870 28.58 20.61 -13.13
N LEU A 871 29.41 19.92 -12.35
CA LEU A 871 29.00 19.31 -11.08
C LEU A 871 28.43 20.35 -10.09
N ASP A 872 29.10 21.50 -9.89
CA ASP A 872 28.59 22.60 -9.05
C ASP A 872 27.20 23.07 -9.51
N THR A 873 26.97 23.16 -10.83
CA THR A 873 25.66 23.53 -11.36
C THR A 873 24.60 22.46 -11.05
N ARG A 874 24.95 21.17 -11.11
CA ARG A 874 24.04 20.06 -10.77
C ARG A 874 23.69 20.05 -9.28
N VAL A 875 24.66 20.36 -8.40
CA VAL A 875 24.40 20.58 -6.96
C VAL A 875 23.45 21.75 -6.76
N ARG A 876 23.63 22.85 -7.49
CA ARG A 876 22.71 23.99 -7.42
C ARG A 876 21.32 23.68 -7.99
N MET A 877 21.21 22.86 -9.04
CA MET A 877 19.92 22.36 -9.55
C MET A 877 19.15 21.59 -8.46
N GLN A 878 19.85 20.76 -7.67
CA GLN A 878 19.27 20.09 -6.50
C GLN A 878 18.73 21.10 -5.48
N ALA A 879 19.55 22.07 -5.07
CA ALA A 879 19.19 23.08 -4.08
C ALA A 879 18.03 23.98 -4.55
N VAL A 880 18.05 24.42 -5.81
CA VAL A 880 16.96 25.19 -6.44
C VAL A 880 15.65 24.39 -6.45
N SER A 881 15.72 23.10 -6.78
CA SER A 881 14.54 22.23 -6.79
C SER A 881 13.94 22.10 -5.40
N LEU A 882 14.76 21.83 -4.37
CA LEU A 882 14.33 21.74 -2.98
C LEU A 882 13.78 23.07 -2.43
N ALA A 883 14.36 24.20 -2.85
CA ALA A 883 13.93 25.53 -2.41
C ALA A 883 12.48 25.85 -2.79
N THR A 884 11.95 25.29 -3.88
CA THR A 884 10.55 25.50 -4.28
C THR A 884 9.57 24.95 -3.22
N ALA A 885 9.83 23.78 -2.66
CA ALA A 885 9.04 23.23 -1.56
C ALA A 885 9.38 23.91 -0.23
N MET A 886 10.67 24.05 0.09
CA MET A 886 11.14 24.55 1.40
C MET A 886 10.76 26.01 1.67
N LEU A 887 10.70 26.85 0.64
CA LEU A 887 10.38 28.29 0.76
C LEU A 887 8.93 28.62 0.33
N GLY A 888 8.11 27.60 0.04
CA GLY A 888 6.68 27.74 -0.25
C GLY A 888 5.78 27.64 0.99
N GLN A 889 4.48 27.91 0.87
CA GLN A 889 3.51 27.92 1.97
C GLN A 889 3.03 26.52 2.38
N GLY A 890 3.03 25.55 1.45
CA GLY A 890 2.69 24.15 1.73
C GLY A 890 3.68 23.49 2.69
N VAL A 891 3.37 22.28 3.15
CA VAL A 891 4.23 21.49 4.04
C VAL A 891 5.35 20.83 3.22
N PRO A 892 6.64 21.20 3.38
CA PRO A 892 7.72 20.53 2.68
C PRO A 892 7.96 19.12 3.21
N PHE A 893 8.13 18.21 2.27
CA PHE A 893 8.47 16.82 2.48
C PHE A 893 9.72 16.46 1.67
N THR A 894 10.70 15.84 2.32
CA THR A 894 12.02 15.55 1.74
C THR A 894 12.40 14.10 1.97
N HIS A 895 12.83 13.40 0.91
CA HIS A 895 13.40 12.06 0.99
C HIS A 895 14.79 12.08 1.61
N MET A 896 15.08 11.12 2.49
CA MET A 896 16.39 10.98 3.13
C MET A 896 17.52 10.90 2.10
N GLY A 897 18.56 11.68 2.36
CA GLY A 897 19.72 11.85 1.50
C GLY A 897 19.51 12.81 0.33
N SER A 898 18.33 13.44 0.15
CA SER A 898 18.19 14.51 -0.86
C SER A 898 19.15 15.68 -0.60
N ASP A 899 19.47 15.91 0.66
CA ASP A 899 20.48 16.85 1.14
C ASP A 899 21.92 16.33 1.00
N LEU A 900 22.10 15.05 0.73
CA LEU A 900 23.37 14.36 0.47
C LEU A 900 23.54 13.96 -1.00
N LEU A 901 22.76 14.55 -1.91
CA LEU A 901 22.77 14.22 -3.34
C LEU A 901 22.50 12.73 -3.63
N ARG A 902 21.76 12.04 -2.74
CA ARG A 902 21.54 10.59 -2.79
C ARG A 902 21.11 10.13 -4.17
N SER A 903 21.84 9.13 -4.67
CA SER A 903 21.53 8.34 -5.83
C SER A 903 21.07 6.94 -5.40
N LYS A 904 20.26 6.30 -6.24
CA LYS A 904 20.02 4.86 -6.18
C LYS A 904 20.53 4.18 -7.44
N SER A 905 21.61 4.70 -8.02
CA SER A 905 22.16 4.29 -9.32
C SER A 905 21.08 4.22 -10.40
N MET A 906 20.27 5.28 -10.52
CA MET A 906 19.19 5.43 -11.51
C MET A 906 17.96 4.51 -11.30
N GLN A 907 17.91 3.76 -10.21
CA GLN A 907 16.78 2.88 -9.86
C GLN A 907 15.49 3.69 -9.67
N ARG A 908 14.43 3.32 -10.39
CA ARG A 908 13.10 3.95 -10.23
C ARG A 908 12.32 3.36 -9.07
N ASP A 909 12.35 2.04 -8.91
CA ASP A 909 11.55 1.33 -7.91
C ASP A 909 12.48 0.42 -7.11
N SER A 910 12.82 0.83 -5.89
CA SER A 910 13.93 0.27 -5.10
C SER A 910 13.50 -0.46 -3.84
N TYR A 911 12.20 -0.81 -3.74
CA TYR A 911 11.60 -1.45 -2.57
C TYR A 911 12.32 -2.72 -2.12
N ASP A 912 12.85 -3.47 -3.09
CA ASP A 912 13.51 -4.77 -2.91
C ASP A 912 14.84 -4.77 -3.70
N SER A 913 15.57 -3.64 -3.62
CA SER A 913 16.88 -3.48 -4.26
C SER A 913 18.06 -3.59 -3.27
N GLY A 914 17.81 -3.96 -2.02
CA GLY A 914 18.87 -4.22 -1.04
C GLY A 914 19.60 -2.97 -0.56
N ASP A 915 20.50 -3.20 0.40
CA ASP A 915 21.38 -2.18 0.98
C ASP A 915 22.31 -1.54 -0.09
N TRP A 916 22.66 -2.28 -1.16
CA TRP A 916 23.56 -1.81 -2.23
C TRP A 916 23.04 -0.57 -2.97
N TYR A 917 21.81 -0.64 -3.51
CA TYR A 917 21.24 0.48 -4.26
C TYR A 917 20.64 1.56 -3.35
N ASN A 918 20.26 1.21 -2.11
CA ASN A 918 19.62 2.15 -1.19
C ASN A 918 20.59 2.83 -0.20
N HIS A 919 21.89 2.55 -0.28
CA HIS A 919 22.88 3.11 0.63
C HIS A 919 22.82 4.65 0.73
N VAL A 920 22.94 5.14 1.96
CA VAL A 920 23.16 6.54 2.30
C VAL A 920 24.44 6.61 3.12
N ASP A 921 25.44 7.34 2.63
CA ASP A 921 26.73 7.47 3.30
C ASP A 921 26.78 8.76 4.14
N PHE A 922 26.63 8.62 5.45
CA PHE A 922 26.72 9.74 6.39
C PHE A 922 28.16 10.20 6.67
N SER A 923 29.18 9.50 6.14
CA SER A 923 30.56 9.97 6.13
C SER A 923 30.88 10.94 4.98
N TYR A 924 29.88 11.22 4.14
CA TYR A 924 29.94 12.14 3.00
C TYR A 924 30.92 11.72 1.90
N GLN A 925 31.40 10.48 1.84
CA GLN A 925 32.40 10.09 0.83
C GLN A 925 31.79 9.74 -0.52
N ASP A 926 30.57 9.22 -0.54
CA ASP A 926 29.88 8.80 -1.76
C ASP A 926 28.38 9.07 -1.69
N ASN A 927 27.77 9.46 -2.81
CA ASN A 927 26.32 9.65 -2.89
C ASN A 927 25.60 8.41 -3.46
N ASN A 928 26.32 7.31 -3.68
CA ASN A 928 25.86 6.04 -4.23
C ASN A 928 25.53 6.08 -5.74
N TRP A 929 26.11 7.05 -6.48
CA TRP A 929 25.98 7.16 -7.93
C TRP A 929 26.79 6.07 -8.64
N ASN A 930 26.28 5.58 -9.78
CA ASN A 930 26.98 4.66 -10.68
C ASN A 930 27.47 3.35 -10.00
N LYS A 931 26.57 2.68 -9.28
CA LYS A 931 26.81 1.39 -8.61
C LYS A 931 26.35 0.18 -9.44
N GLY A 932 26.42 0.29 -10.76
CA GLY A 932 25.86 -0.68 -11.71
C GLY A 932 24.42 -0.36 -12.11
N LEU A 933 23.97 -0.97 -13.20
CA LEU A 933 22.65 -0.75 -13.77
C LEU A 933 21.53 -1.15 -12.80
N PRO A 934 20.42 -0.41 -12.78
CA PRO A 934 19.26 -0.72 -11.94
C PRO A 934 18.58 -2.03 -12.36
N ARG A 935 17.64 -2.52 -11.56
CA ARG A 935 16.93 -3.79 -11.79
C ARG A 935 16.25 -3.84 -13.16
N LYS A 936 16.48 -4.95 -13.87
CA LYS A 936 16.03 -5.13 -15.26
C LYS A 936 14.50 -5.15 -15.41
N ASP A 937 13.77 -5.68 -14.43
CA ASP A 937 12.31 -5.78 -14.47
C ASP A 937 11.61 -4.42 -14.43
N LYS A 938 12.26 -3.41 -13.85
CA LYS A 938 11.71 -2.06 -13.68
C LYS A 938 12.33 -1.03 -14.63
N ASP A 939 13.62 -1.17 -14.90
CA ASP A 939 14.43 -0.16 -15.60
C ASP A 939 15.16 -0.71 -16.83
N GLY A 940 14.97 -1.98 -17.21
CA GLY A 940 15.65 -2.58 -18.38
C GLY A 940 15.41 -1.85 -19.70
N LYS A 941 14.24 -1.19 -19.84
CA LYS A 941 13.94 -0.32 -21.00
C LYS A 941 14.72 1.00 -20.98
N ASN A 942 15.15 1.43 -19.79
CA ASN A 942 15.86 2.69 -19.56
C ASN A 942 17.37 2.53 -19.73
N TYR A 943 17.90 1.29 -19.79
CA TYR A 943 19.35 1.03 -19.87
C TYR A 943 20.07 1.79 -20.99
N PRO A 944 19.55 1.91 -22.23
CA PRO A 944 20.24 2.70 -23.25
C PRO A 944 20.38 4.18 -22.85
N THR A 945 19.35 4.76 -22.24
CA THR A 945 19.36 6.14 -21.76
C THR A 945 20.26 6.30 -20.53
N ILE A 946 20.27 5.31 -19.62
CA ILE A 946 21.17 5.30 -18.46
C ILE A 946 22.63 5.24 -18.91
N ASP A 947 22.96 4.32 -19.82
CA ASP A 947 24.30 4.16 -20.38
C ASP A 947 24.75 5.44 -21.10
N GLU A 948 23.84 6.08 -21.85
CA GLU A 948 24.10 7.38 -22.45
C GLU A 948 24.46 8.45 -21.39
N VAL A 949 23.64 8.58 -20.34
CA VAL A 949 23.86 9.57 -19.26
C VAL A 949 25.18 9.32 -18.54
N LEU A 950 25.48 8.07 -18.19
CA LEU A 950 26.71 7.69 -17.49
C LEU A 950 27.95 8.00 -18.35
N ASN A 951 27.92 7.63 -19.63
CA ASN A 951 29.05 7.83 -20.55
C ASN A 951 29.25 9.31 -20.93
N GLN A 952 28.18 10.08 -21.09
CA GLN A 952 28.26 11.48 -21.54
C GLN A 952 28.49 12.47 -20.38
N SER A 953 27.85 12.26 -19.22
CA SER A 953 28.04 13.16 -18.08
C SER A 953 29.39 12.93 -17.40
N GLY A 954 29.87 11.67 -17.35
CA GLY A 954 31.17 11.31 -16.79
C GLY A 954 31.40 11.90 -15.39
N LEU A 955 32.60 12.46 -15.17
CA LEU A 955 32.97 13.10 -13.89
C LEU A 955 32.10 14.32 -13.53
N ASN A 956 31.34 14.90 -14.47
CA ASN A 956 30.45 16.02 -14.15
C ASN A 956 29.26 15.60 -13.28
N ALA A 957 28.98 14.30 -13.13
CA ALA A 957 27.84 13.77 -12.38
C ALA A 957 28.23 12.88 -11.17
N GLN A 958 29.52 12.79 -10.82
CA GLN A 958 30.00 12.08 -9.64
C GLN A 958 30.39 13.09 -8.54
N PRO A 959 29.57 13.28 -7.49
CA PRO A 959 29.93 14.09 -6.34
C PRO A 959 31.12 13.52 -5.58
N ALA A 960 31.99 14.39 -5.09
CA ALA A 960 32.93 14.08 -4.02
C ALA A 960 32.40 14.63 -2.69
N ALA A 961 33.16 14.43 -1.62
CA ALA A 961 32.75 14.85 -0.28
C ALA A 961 32.46 16.34 -0.15
N GLU A 962 33.19 17.18 -0.89
CA GLU A 962 32.99 18.64 -0.89
C GLU A 962 31.58 19.01 -1.40
N GLU A 963 31.13 18.41 -2.50
CA GLU A 963 29.78 18.67 -3.05
C GLU A 963 28.66 18.13 -2.15
N ILE A 964 28.85 16.96 -1.54
CA ILE A 964 27.85 16.36 -0.66
C ILE A 964 27.71 17.22 0.60
N GLN A 965 28.82 17.66 1.20
CA GLN A 965 28.81 18.58 2.34
C GLN A 965 28.23 19.96 1.98
N GLN A 966 28.53 20.46 0.78
CA GLN A 966 27.96 21.71 0.28
C GLN A 966 26.43 21.62 0.18
N MET A 967 25.91 20.53 -0.40
CA MET A 967 24.46 20.31 -0.49
C MET A 967 23.80 20.18 0.89
N ALA A 968 24.44 19.48 1.83
CA ALA A 968 23.93 19.36 3.20
C ALA A 968 23.81 20.75 3.86
N ALA A 969 24.83 21.60 3.69
CA ALA A 969 24.81 22.97 4.18
C ALA A 969 23.74 23.83 3.51
N TYR A 970 23.53 23.68 2.19
CA TYR A 970 22.47 24.36 1.45
C TYR A 970 21.08 23.96 1.97
N PHE A 971 20.83 22.68 2.22
CA PHE A 971 19.55 22.21 2.74
C PHE A 971 19.29 22.73 4.16
N GLN A 972 20.29 22.68 5.04
CA GLN A 972 20.23 23.25 6.39
C GLN A 972 19.94 24.76 6.37
N GLU A 973 20.51 25.49 5.41
CA GLU A 973 20.21 26.91 5.21
C GLU A 973 18.75 27.13 4.79
N LEU A 974 18.21 26.33 3.85
CA LEU A 974 16.80 26.40 3.45
C LEU A 974 15.86 26.13 4.63
N ALA A 975 16.15 25.13 5.45
CA ALA A 975 15.40 24.86 6.69
C ALA A 975 15.46 26.03 7.67
N SER A 976 16.65 26.62 7.84
CA SER A 976 16.87 27.77 8.72
C SER A 976 16.10 29.00 8.27
N LEU A 977 16.08 29.27 6.96
CA LEU A 977 15.31 30.36 6.36
C LEU A 977 13.80 30.17 6.59
N ARG A 978 13.29 28.96 6.37
CA ARG A 978 11.87 28.65 6.63
C ARG A 978 11.51 28.85 8.10
N LYS A 979 12.32 28.32 9.02
CA LYS A 979 12.14 28.47 10.47
C LYS A 979 12.21 29.93 10.93
N ALA A 980 13.09 30.73 10.32
CA ALA A 980 13.31 32.12 10.72
C ALA A 980 12.17 33.08 10.35
N TYR A 981 11.35 32.73 9.34
CA TYR A 981 10.33 33.63 8.80
C TYR A 981 8.92 33.03 8.87
N PRO A 982 8.11 33.40 9.88
CA PRO A 982 6.71 32.96 10.01
C PRO A 982 5.84 33.28 8.77
N LEU A 983 6.23 34.30 7.99
CA LEU A 983 5.57 34.66 6.74
C LEU A 983 5.67 33.55 5.67
N LEU A 984 6.59 32.60 5.78
CA LEU A 984 6.67 31.44 4.89
C LEU A 984 5.76 30.28 5.33
N THR A 985 5.06 30.40 6.46
CA THR A 985 4.30 29.30 7.09
C THR A 985 2.92 29.78 7.61
N LEU A 986 2.19 30.54 6.77
CA LEU A 986 0.96 31.24 7.17
C LEU A 986 -0.16 30.32 7.64
N GLY A 987 -0.18 29.06 7.21
CA GLY A 987 -1.10 28.02 7.69
C GLY A 987 -2.54 28.11 7.18
N LYS A 988 -3.05 29.32 6.90
CA LYS A 988 -4.42 29.54 6.41
C LYS A 988 -4.48 30.08 4.99
N GLY A 989 -5.31 29.48 4.16
CA GLY A 989 -5.49 29.87 2.76
C GLY A 989 -5.96 31.31 2.61
N SER A 990 -6.79 31.79 3.53
CA SER A 990 -7.20 33.20 3.58
C SER A 990 -6.05 34.18 3.84
N GLU A 991 -5.04 33.79 4.64
CA GLU A 991 -3.84 34.61 4.86
C GLU A 991 -2.91 34.55 3.65
N VAL A 992 -2.76 33.37 3.03
CA VAL A 992 -1.99 33.21 1.79
C VAL A 992 -2.56 34.09 0.69
N ASN A 993 -3.86 34.03 0.42
CA ASN A 993 -4.53 34.85 -0.58
C ASN A 993 -4.40 36.36 -0.32
N ARG A 994 -4.33 36.76 0.96
CA ARG A 994 -4.20 38.18 1.34
C ARG A 994 -2.77 38.70 1.19
N ARG A 995 -1.76 37.85 1.36
CA ARG A 995 -0.37 38.27 1.58
C ARG A 995 0.59 37.85 0.48
N VAL A 996 0.33 36.74 -0.20
CA VAL A 996 1.26 36.16 -1.18
C VAL A 996 0.98 36.72 -2.57
N ALA A 997 2.02 37.16 -3.27
CA ALA A 997 1.94 37.61 -4.67
C ALA A 997 3.17 37.17 -5.47
N PHE A 998 3.01 37.01 -6.79
CA PHE A 998 4.09 36.72 -7.72
C PHE A 998 4.28 37.88 -8.72
N HIS A 999 5.54 38.25 -8.99
CA HIS A 999 5.86 39.49 -9.73
C HIS A 999 6.43 39.28 -11.14
N ASN A 1000 7.18 38.21 -11.39
CA ASN A 1000 7.67 37.85 -12.73
C ASN A 1000 6.69 36.87 -13.39
N THR A 1001 5.58 37.39 -13.94
CA THR A 1001 4.46 36.63 -14.51
C THR A 1001 4.06 37.15 -15.90
N GLY A 1002 3.11 36.48 -16.56
CA GLY A 1002 2.67 36.85 -17.91
C GLY A 1002 3.56 36.33 -19.04
N PRO A 1003 3.21 36.63 -20.31
CA PRO A 1003 3.89 36.06 -21.49
C PRO A 1003 5.29 36.62 -21.73
N LYS A 1004 5.65 37.72 -21.03
CA LYS A 1004 6.96 38.38 -21.13
C LYS A 1004 7.85 38.12 -19.91
N GLN A 1005 7.46 37.19 -19.04
CA GLN A 1005 8.24 36.84 -17.86
C GLN A 1005 9.64 36.33 -18.27
N GLN A 1006 10.63 36.58 -17.42
CA GLN A 1006 11.96 35.98 -17.59
C GLN A 1006 11.87 34.49 -17.26
N GLN A 1007 12.19 33.61 -18.22
CA GLN A 1007 12.19 32.15 -17.99
C GLN A 1007 13.08 31.79 -16.79
N GLY A 1008 12.64 30.80 -16.01
CA GLY A 1008 13.35 30.30 -14.83
C GLY A 1008 13.33 31.20 -13.59
N LEU A 1009 12.76 32.41 -13.65
CA LEU A 1009 12.73 33.31 -12.49
C LEU A 1009 11.35 33.32 -11.82
N ILE A 1010 11.27 32.89 -10.57
CA ILE A 1010 10.11 33.10 -9.70
C ILE A 1010 10.46 34.19 -8.68
N VAL A 1011 9.58 35.18 -8.51
CA VAL A 1011 9.70 36.23 -7.47
C VAL A 1011 8.39 36.26 -6.69
N MET A 1012 8.40 35.69 -5.49
CA MET A 1012 7.27 35.62 -4.56
C MET A 1012 7.46 36.64 -3.44
N SER A 1013 6.48 37.49 -3.16
CA SER A 1013 6.45 38.30 -1.94
C SER A 1013 5.41 37.80 -0.97
N VAL A 1014 5.69 37.94 0.33
CA VAL A 1014 4.70 37.77 1.40
C VAL A 1014 4.61 39.05 2.22
N ASP A 1015 3.43 39.66 2.18
CA ASP A 1015 3.16 40.94 2.83
C ASP A 1015 2.94 40.81 4.34
N ASN A 1016 3.57 41.71 5.08
CA ASN A 1016 3.30 41.97 6.48
C ASN A 1016 3.18 43.47 6.79
N GLY A 1017 2.89 44.29 5.78
CA GLY A 1017 2.64 45.71 5.93
C GLY A 1017 1.35 46.03 6.68
N ALA A 1018 1.13 47.31 6.99
CA ALA A 1018 -0.03 47.79 7.74
C ALA A 1018 -1.39 47.42 7.10
N GLY A 1019 -1.43 47.23 5.78
CA GLY A 1019 -2.63 46.80 5.04
C GLY A 1019 -2.92 45.29 5.07
N ALA A 1020 -1.97 44.47 5.53
CA ALA A 1020 -2.06 43.01 5.46
C ALA A 1020 -2.94 42.37 6.56
N GLY A 1021 -3.50 43.17 7.47
CA GLY A 1021 -4.25 42.71 8.63
C GLY A 1021 -3.37 42.54 9.87
N ILE A 1022 -3.48 41.42 10.58
CA ILE A 1022 -2.71 41.15 11.81
C ILE A 1022 -1.20 41.21 11.51
N ASP A 1023 -0.42 41.69 12.47
CA ASP A 1023 1.04 41.67 12.39
C ASP A 1023 1.59 40.30 12.78
N LEU A 1024 2.22 39.60 11.82
CA LEU A 1024 2.71 38.22 12.01
C LEU A 1024 4.22 38.14 12.27
N ASP A 1025 4.97 39.20 11.96
CA ASP A 1025 6.39 39.31 12.25
C ASP A 1025 6.71 40.76 12.68
N PRO A 1026 7.04 41.00 13.97
CA PRO A 1026 7.27 42.34 14.47
C PRO A 1026 8.53 43.00 13.90
N LYS A 1027 9.41 42.26 13.23
CA LYS A 1027 10.71 42.74 12.73
C LYS A 1027 10.71 42.98 11.22
N LYS A 1028 9.71 42.48 10.49
CA LYS A 1028 9.67 42.48 9.02
C LYS A 1028 8.34 43.02 8.51
N ASP A 1029 8.41 43.89 7.51
CA ASP A 1029 7.22 44.37 6.81
C ASP A 1029 6.92 43.51 5.57
N ALA A 1030 7.89 42.75 5.06
CA ALA A 1030 7.69 41.74 4.03
C ALA A 1030 8.89 40.76 3.94
N VAL A 1031 8.64 39.60 3.34
CA VAL A 1031 9.66 38.65 2.87
C VAL A 1031 9.50 38.51 1.35
N VAL A 1032 10.60 38.42 0.62
CA VAL A 1032 10.61 38.15 -0.83
C VAL A 1032 11.51 36.96 -1.11
N VAL A 1033 10.95 35.92 -1.71
CA VAL A 1033 11.69 34.75 -2.19
C VAL A 1033 11.89 34.92 -3.69
N ALA A 1034 13.13 34.89 -4.17
CA ALA A 1034 13.46 34.82 -5.59
C ALA A 1034 14.21 33.52 -5.89
N ILE A 1035 13.75 32.77 -6.87
CA ILE A 1035 14.40 31.54 -7.33
C ILE A 1035 14.75 31.73 -8.80
N ASN A 1036 16.04 31.73 -9.11
CA ASN A 1036 16.54 31.71 -10.48
C ASN A 1036 17.00 30.29 -10.83
N ALA A 1037 16.18 29.57 -11.59
CA ALA A 1037 16.43 28.21 -12.06
C ALA A 1037 16.91 28.18 -13.53
N SER A 1038 17.78 29.14 -13.88
CA SER A 1038 18.31 29.36 -15.22
C SER A 1038 19.83 29.53 -15.15
N SER A 1039 20.51 29.27 -16.27
CA SER A 1039 21.96 29.39 -16.44
C SER A 1039 22.49 30.82 -16.47
N GLN A 1040 21.61 31.83 -16.46
CA GLN A 1040 21.98 33.25 -16.58
C GLN A 1040 21.66 34.01 -15.29
N GLU A 1041 22.50 34.99 -14.94
CA GLU A 1041 22.13 35.99 -13.94
C GLU A 1041 20.87 36.73 -14.38
N LYS A 1042 19.93 36.94 -13.44
CA LYS A 1042 18.70 37.70 -13.68
C LYS A 1042 18.73 39.00 -12.91
N THR A 1043 18.20 40.05 -13.54
CA THR A 1043 17.88 41.30 -12.85
C THR A 1043 16.39 41.54 -12.90
N PHE A 1044 15.80 41.92 -11.77
CA PHE A 1044 14.36 42.14 -11.67
C PHE A 1044 14.06 43.36 -10.80
N THR A 1045 13.33 44.32 -11.36
CA THR A 1045 12.93 45.54 -10.65
C THR A 1045 11.59 45.33 -9.96
N LEU A 1046 11.60 45.26 -8.64
CA LEU A 1046 10.39 45.20 -7.82
C LEU A 1046 9.92 46.62 -7.52
N LYS A 1047 9.20 47.20 -8.48
CA LYS A 1047 8.75 48.61 -8.46
C LYS A 1047 8.09 48.98 -7.13
N ASP A 1048 8.37 50.20 -6.69
CA ASP A 1048 7.81 50.84 -5.50
C ASP A 1048 8.21 50.18 -4.16
N VAL A 1049 9.16 49.24 -4.18
CA VAL A 1049 9.72 48.61 -2.97
C VAL A 1049 11.16 49.09 -2.76
N LYS A 1050 11.42 49.82 -1.67
CA LYS A 1050 12.75 50.31 -1.30
C LYS A 1050 13.19 49.71 0.03
N GLY A 1051 14.50 49.53 0.21
CA GLY A 1051 15.07 49.10 1.48
C GLY A 1051 15.09 47.59 1.70
N LEU A 1052 14.79 46.79 0.67
CA LEU A 1052 15.02 45.35 0.68
C LEU A 1052 16.50 45.04 0.92
N ARG A 1053 16.75 43.96 1.65
CA ARG A 1053 18.10 43.43 1.94
C ARG A 1053 18.10 41.93 1.79
N VAL A 1054 19.22 41.35 1.39
CA VAL A 1054 19.43 39.90 1.47
C VAL A 1054 19.27 39.46 2.93
N SER A 1055 18.58 38.35 3.14
CA SER A 1055 18.36 37.76 4.47
C SER A 1055 19.69 37.48 5.16
N SER A 1056 19.81 37.88 6.43
CA SER A 1056 20.98 37.58 7.26
C SER A 1056 21.07 36.11 7.70
N PHE A 1057 20.08 35.29 7.33
CA PHE A 1057 20.07 33.84 7.57
C PHE A 1057 20.68 33.04 6.41
N HIS A 1058 21.06 33.69 5.30
CA HIS A 1058 22.00 33.08 4.37
C HIS A 1058 23.39 33.02 5.04
N ARG A 1059 23.98 31.82 5.13
CA ARG A 1059 25.23 31.50 5.84
C ARG A 1059 26.25 30.80 4.96
N THR A 1060 25.80 30.19 3.87
CA THR A 1060 26.57 29.49 2.86
C THR A 1060 26.76 30.35 1.62
N ASP A 1061 27.35 29.80 0.57
CA ASP A 1061 27.45 30.44 -0.73
C ASP A 1061 26.21 30.25 -1.63
N LEU A 1062 25.10 29.69 -1.10
CA LEU A 1062 23.87 29.45 -1.86
C LEU A 1062 23.32 30.73 -2.50
N ALA A 1063 23.31 31.84 -1.76
CA ALA A 1063 22.88 33.16 -2.22
C ALA A 1063 24.04 34.11 -2.55
N LYS A 1064 25.27 33.60 -2.70
CA LYS A 1064 26.46 34.42 -2.93
C LYS A 1064 26.33 35.18 -4.25
N GLY A 1065 26.53 36.49 -4.18
CA GLY A 1065 26.41 37.39 -5.34
C GLY A 1065 25.02 37.99 -5.52
N ALA A 1066 23.99 37.47 -4.82
CA ALA A 1066 22.69 38.13 -4.79
C ALA A 1066 22.78 39.48 -4.08
N LYS A 1067 22.15 40.51 -4.65
CA LYS A 1067 22.21 41.88 -4.13
C LYS A 1067 20.96 42.68 -4.49
N VAL A 1068 20.75 43.76 -3.74
CA VAL A 1068 19.69 44.74 -3.97
C VAL A 1068 20.35 46.09 -4.25
N SER A 1069 19.98 46.72 -5.36
CA SER A 1069 20.38 48.09 -5.71
C SER A 1069 19.13 48.93 -5.95
N GLY A 1070 18.77 49.77 -4.98
CA GLY A 1070 17.50 50.50 -4.99
C GLY A 1070 16.31 49.54 -4.85
N ASP A 1071 15.56 49.38 -5.95
CA ASP A 1071 14.42 48.48 -6.12
C ASP A 1071 14.73 47.29 -7.04
N THR A 1072 15.98 47.18 -7.49
CA THR A 1072 16.41 46.14 -8.43
C THR A 1072 17.14 45.02 -7.71
N LEU A 1073 16.66 43.79 -7.90
CA LEU A 1073 17.22 42.55 -7.42
C LEU A 1073 18.16 41.98 -8.49
N THR A 1074 19.37 41.59 -8.11
CA THR A 1074 20.27 40.78 -8.93
C THR A 1074 20.35 39.39 -8.33
N ILE A 1075 20.03 38.36 -9.12
CA ILE A 1075 20.00 36.96 -8.70
C ILE A 1075 20.92 36.15 -9.63
N PRO A 1076 22.04 35.60 -9.13
CA PRO A 1076 22.94 34.76 -9.93
C PRO A 1076 22.25 33.53 -10.52
N ALA A 1077 22.89 32.88 -11.49
CA ALA A 1077 22.41 31.62 -12.06
C ALA A 1077 22.19 30.56 -10.96
N TRP A 1078 21.19 29.70 -11.12
CA TRP A 1078 20.87 28.59 -10.21
C TRP A 1078 20.91 28.96 -8.72
N THR A 1079 20.21 30.05 -8.36
CA THR A 1079 20.26 30.63 -7.01
C THR A 1079 18.86 30.85 -6.46
N PRO A 1080 18.50 30.17 -5.35
CA PRO A 1080 17.41 30.58 -4.49
C PRO A 1080 17.90 31.61 -3.46
N VAL A 1081 17.17 32.70 -3.29
CA VAL A 1081 17.52 33.77 -2.34
C VAL A 1081 16.29 34.33 -1.66
N VAL A 1082 16.41 34.62 -0.36
CA VAL A 1082 15.41 35.32 0.44
C VAL A 1082 15.89 36.73 0.71
N PHE A 1083 15.11 37.70 0.28
CA PHE A 1083 15.22 39.10 0.69
C PHE A 1083 14.18 39.42 1.75
N VAL A 1084 14.47 40.43 2.55
CA VAL A 1084 13.57 40.94 3.59
C VAL A 1084 13.43 42.43 3.49
N LEU A 1085 12.23 42.93 3.81
CA LEU A 1085 11.99 44.34 4.07
C LEU A 1085 11.98 44.54 5.59
N PRO A 1086 13.08 45.03 6.19
CA PRO A 1086 13.16 45.23 7.63
C PRO A 1086 12.15 46.29 8.08
N ARG A 1087 11.56 46.10 9.25
CA ARG A 1087 10.70 47.11 9.86
C ARG A 1087 11.50 48.30 10.37
N GLY A 1088 10.97 49.50 10.17
CA GLY A 1088 11.43 50.73 10.81
C GLY A 1088 10.91 50.87 12.25
N GLU A 1089 10.70 52.11 12.71
CA GLU A 1089 10.08 52.35 14.04
C GLU A 1089 8.58 52.00 14.06
N GLN A 1090 7.92 52.10 12.91
CA GLN A 1090 6.52 51.76 12.71
C GLN A 1090 6.38 50.73 11.61
N ARG A 1091 5.28 49.97 11.66
CA ARG A 1091 4.92 49.02 10.60
C ARG A 1091 4.69 49.77 9.29
N GLY A 1092 5.51 49.50 8.29
CA GLY A 1092 5.45 50.14 6.98
C GLY A 1092 4.32 49.63 6.11
N THR A 1093 4.31 50.04 4.85
CA THR A 1093 3.31 49.63 3.85
C THR A 1093 3.48 48.18 3.39
N GLY A 1094 4.66 47.58 3.60
CA GLY A 1094 4.96 46.23 3.11
C GLY A 1094 4.96 46.15 1.58
N ILE A 1095 4.55 44.99 1.05
CA ILE A 1095 4.44 44.70 -0.38
C ILE A 1095 3.04 44.14 -0.65
N PRO A 1096 2.00 45.01 -0.69
CA PRO A 1096 0.62 44.56 -0.75
C PRO A 1096 0.30 43.80 -2.05
N VAL A 1097 -0.56 42.79 -1.93
CA VAL A 1097 -1.12 42.08 -3.10
C VAL A 1097 -1.92 43.06 -3.93
N LYS A 1098 -1.63 43.14 -5.24
CA LYS A 1098 -2.37 44.02 -6.16
C LYS A 1098 -3.75 43.43 -6.44
N ALA A 1099 -4.78 44.28 -6.37
CA ALA A 1099 -6.19 43.91 -6.54
C ALA A 1099 -6.50 43.22 -7.88
#